data_AF-R9P6U3-F1
#
_entry.id   AF-R9P6U3-F1
#
_cell.length_a   1.000
_cell.length_b   1.000
_cell.length_c   1.000
_cell.angle_alpha   90.00
_cell.angle_beta   90.00
_cell.angle_gamma   90.00
#
_symmetry.space_group_name_H-M   'P 1'
#
loop_
_entity.id
_entity.type
_entity.pdbx_description
1 polymer ?
#
loop_
_entity_poly.entity_id
_entity_poly.type
_entity_poly.pdbx_seq_one_letter_code
_entity_poly.pdbx_strand_id
1 'polypeptide(L)'
;MQGRVRPAWRALTRSGLCQGHLRFAVEGQQGSFRHASTSRVTLAVNQSAPRSRPAPSQRTESRSRGETPSGSFTSQKPRKLAPAVPGRGVSNAFIDEAKRDMQLRRMPYDEADLKWLREARSNVYTLNGKQTELQKEQKELTAELDKHFKAASKGKAKDSDAEVDKTSNATSSTEEVTSKDAELKPQEEKEDKVAELKKRSKAIKQELEKVLKQQEEIRTRSQNIRLSWPNGCHPDVPVGSEENAVLVSVQDPLDILPAEFDVMKEPWNKSVMQAKHFPEGPKPDPKREHLSLAATAASAEVDIVSGLLATGSSWPYLLGSISLLEHALSQYAMSIVVRKGFLAVSPPDVVRADLADRCGFRPRDEKAKQTYFLEAAKGKSNGKAQMPSDADLCLAATAEIPLAGLLAARTIDGTRKQGKRGSLADEDVSLIQRAELPIKLAALGHAFRAEAGARGADTRGLYRVHQFSKIEMFVATDGQLEASNAMLEELRGIQEEIIGGLGLPYRVLDMPTEELGASAYRKYDIEVWMPGRGSWGEVSSASNCTSYQALRLGIKLKSATPPSPESGDMRHPTVHTLNATAAAIPRLIVAILENHGVEKGKLVLPDTLKPFWLAGDKDPNVTWLYTGKLDSSSQPRLKRALARVRSIAKKNGTDAPTMVASFLVLHELTAIVPLAIMFYIFGALGVGTAVLNWLLGDAEDASKESHAARFRTWARIKEERFERYCRKKGYLGFEKQDVKTIDAAGDLGKQSHLAGSFANMVAAYIIVKALLPLRIGASIALAGPFSRTVLEPLKGMFRRTPLLRPRTPPSKSATAP
;
A
#
# COMPACT_ATOMS: atom_id res chain seq x y z
N MET A 1 29.99 44.07 -31.84
CA MET A 1 28.96 44.25 -32.88
C MET A 1 27.59 44.17 -32.24
N GLN A 2 26.78 45.20 -32.50
CA GLN A 2 25.42 45.41 -32.01
C GLN A 2 24.42 44.40 -32.61
N GLY A 3 23.29 44.19 -31.95
CA GLY A 3 22.15 43.50 -32.57
C GLY A 3 20.97 43.24 -31.61
N ARG A 4 20.13 44.26 -31.40
CA ARG A 4 18.79 44.17 -30.79
C ARG A 4 17.85 43.35 -31.67
N VAL A 5 17.00 42.48 -31.10
CA VAL A 5 15.61 42.28 -31.57
C VAL A 5 14.68 41.89 -30.41
N ARG A 6 13.64 42.71 -30.22
CA ARG A 6 12.26 42.45 -29.70
C ARG A 6 11.35 43.32 -30.61
N PRO A 7 10.04 43.06 -30.83
CA PRO A 7 9.03 42.84 -29.77
C PRO A 7 7.73 42.06 -30.12
N ALA A 8 6.81 42.03 -29.12
CA ALA A 8 5.34 41.83 -29.14
C ALA A 8 4.79 40.40 -29.41
N TRP A 9 3.90 39.82 -28.57
CA TRP A 9 2.55 40.27 -28.22
C TRP A 9 2.13 40.06 -26.73
N ARG A 10 1.33 40.99 -26.20
CA ARG A 10 0.41 40.86 -25.03
C ARG A 10 -0.95 40.30 -25.55
N ALA A 11 -2.00 39.90 -24.82
CA ALA A 11 -2.48 40.07 -23.46
C ALA A 11 -3.63 39.06 -23.21
N LEU A 12 -3.86 38.63 -21.96
CA LEU A 12 -5.12 38.88 -21.23
C LEU A 12 -4.99 38.37 -19.78
N THR A 13 -4.77 39.32 -18.89
CA THR A 13 -5.02 39.24 -17.46
C THR A 13 -6.49 39.57 -17.20
N ARG A 14 -7.10 38.94 -16.19
CA ARG A 14 -7.90 39.69 -15.22
C ARG A 14 -7.87 39.04 -13.84
N SER A 15 -7.65 39.94 -12.91
CA SER A 15 -7.31 39.86 -11.50
C SER A 15 -8.54 39.84 -10.59
N GLY A 16 -8.37 39.31 -9.37
CA GLY A 16 -9.18 39.66 -8.20
C GLY A 16 -8.26 39.79 -6.99
N LEU A 17 -7.91 41.02 -6.65
CA LEU A 17 -7.15 41.44 -5.46
C LEU A 17 -8.04 41.44 -4.22
N CYS A 18 -7.48 41.08 -3.06
CA CYS A 18 -7.70 41.79 -1.79
C CYS A 18 -6.49 41.54 -0.86
N GLN A 19 -5.65 42.57 -0.68
CA GLN A 19 -4.67 42.67 0.39
C GLN A 19 -5.34 43.27 1.63
N GLY A 20 -5.24 42.60 2.77
CA GLY A 20 -5.55 43.15 4.08
C GLY A 20 -4.28 43.26 4.91
N HIS A 21 -3.91 44.49 5.28
CA HIS A 21 -2.89 44.80 6.27
C HIS A 21 -3.26 44.27 7.66
N LEU A 22 -2.31 43.64 8.36
CA LEU A 22 -2.31 43.58 9.81
C LEU A 22 -0.87 43.69 10.32
N ARG A 23 -0.63 44.76 11.09
CA ARG A 23 0.64 45.08 11.76
C ARG A 23 0.89 44.08 12.88
N PHE A 24 2.10 43.51 12.92
CA PHE A 24 2.61 42.84 14.12
C PHE A 24 3.25 43.88 15.03
N ALA A 25 2.67 44.08 16.21
CA ALA A 25 3.35 44.73 17.33
C ALA A 25 4.10 43.65 18.11
N VAL A 26 5.42 43.80 18.18
CA VAL A 26 6.30 43.04 19.07
C VAL A 26 6.43 43.85 20.34
N GLU A 27 5.95 43.33 21.45
CA GLU A 27 6.24 43.88 22.78
C GLU A 27 6.95 42.79 23.58
N GLY A 28 8.22 43.05 23.90
CA GLY A 28 9.05 42.17 24.69
C GLY A 28 8.86 42.42 26.17
N GLN A 29 8.78 41.35 26.96
CA GLN A 29 9.14 41.39 28.36
C GLN A 29 10.00 40.18 28.72
N GLN A 30 11.21 40.49 29.21
CA GLN A 30 12.08 39.61 29.96
C GLN A 30 11.50 39.37 31.36
N GLY A 31 11.62 38.16 31.90
CA GLY A 31 11.36 37.89 33.31
C GLY A 31 11.41 36.40 33.64
N SER A 32 12.32 36.02 34.54
CA SER A 32 12.74 34.65 34.84
C SER A 32 11.95 33.96 35.98
N PHE A 33 11.84 32.63 35.89
CA PHE A 33 11.77 31.57 36.94
C PHE A 33 10.82 31.72 38.16
N ARG A 34 9.87 30.77 38.33
CA ARG A 34 9.83 29.73 39.40
C ARG A 34 8.54 28.88 39.39
N HIS A 35 8.67 27.64 39.84
CA HIS A 35 7.65 26.60 40.05
C HIS A 35 6.45 27.02 40.92
N ALA A 36 5.23 26.55 40.61
CA ALA A 36 4.52 25.50 41.37
C ALA A 36 2.98 25.47 41.12
N SER A 37 2.45 24.24 41.12
CA SER A 37 1.13 23.81 41.62
C SER A 37 -0.17 24.15 40.87
N THR A 38 -0.79 23.07 40.36
CA THR A 38 -2.22 22.72 40.38
C THR A 38 -3.25 23.82 40.63
N SER A 39 -4.14 24.06 39.66
CA SER A 39 -5.50 24.56 39.93
C SER A 39 -6.49 24.09 38.86
N ARG A 40 -7.56 23.43 39.33
CA ARG A 40 -8.78 23.09 38.58
C ARG A 40 -9.44 24.36 38.05
N VAL A 41 -9.80 24.38 36.78
CA VAL A 41 -10.70 25.41 36.21
C VAL A 41 -12.06 24.79 35.97
N THR A 42 -13.07 25.33 36.65
CA THR A 42 -14.49 25.10 36.43
C THR A 42 -15.03 26.26 35.60
N LEU A 43 -15.61 25.99 34.43
CA LEU A 43 -16.23 26.99 33.57
C LEU A 43 -17.71 27.14 33.94
N ALA A 44 -18.06 28.26 34.56
CA ALA A 44 -19.43 28.70 34.76
C ALA A 44 -19.88 29.56 33.56
N VAL A 45 -20.98 29.17 32.92
CA VAL A 45 -21.64 29.92 31.85
C VAL A 45 -22.63 30.90 32.47
N ASN A 46 -22.41 32.20 32.24
CA ASN A 46 -23.29 33.27 32.71
C ASN A 46 -24.56 33.38 31.85
N GLN A 47 -25.71 33.45 32.52
CA GLN A 47 -27.02 33.75 31.96
C GLN A 47 -27.15 35.27 31.69
N SER A 48 -27.79 35.64 30.57
CA SER A 48 -28.38 36.97 30.39
C SER A 48 -29.76 36.88 29.75
N ALA A 49 -30.61 37.83 30.14
CA ALA A 49 -32.08 37.79 30.23
C ALA A 49 -32.83 38.21 28.93
N PRO A 50 -34.19 38.15 28.89
CA PRO A 50 -34.97 37.86 27.69
C PRO A 50 -35.52 39.09 26.94
N ARG A 51 -35.91 38.92 25.67
CA ARG A 51 -36.78 39.86 24.94
C ARG A 51 -38.05 39.18 24.40
N SER A 52 -39.10 39.99 24.43
CA SER A 52 -40.55 39.77 24.33
C SER A 52 -41.11 39.11 23.06
N ARG A 53 -42.13 38.27 23.25
CA ARG A 53 -43.08 37.83 22.21
C ARG A 53 -44.18 38.88 21.97
N PRO A 54 -44.68 39.06 20.74
CA PRO A 54 -46.04 39.54 20.51
C PRO A 54 -47.04 38.37 20.36
N ALA A 55 -48.27 38.60 20.82
CA ALA A 55 -49.41 37.69 20.83
C ALA A 55 -50.21 37.73 19.48
N PRO A 56 -51.13 36.77 19.22
CA PRO A 56 -51.61 36.45 17.88
C PRO A 56 -52.92 37.16 17.48
N SER A 57 -53.09 37.46 16.19
CA SER A 57 -54.37 37.89 15.60
C SER A 57 -55.02 36.77 14.77
N GLN A 58 -56.35 36.80 14.74
CA GLN A 58 -57.28 35.72 14.41
C GLN A 58 -57.45 35.41 12.90
N ARG A 59 -57.83 34.14 12.64
CA ARG A 59 -58.61 33.50 11.54
C ARG A 59 -59.02 34.35 10.32
N THR A 60 -58.84 33.82 9.10
CA THR A 60 -59.87 33.09 8.30
C THR A 60 -59.29 32.52 6.99
N GLU A 61 -59.99 31.54 6.42
CA GLU A 61 -59.66 30.57 5.38
C GLU A 61 -59.33 31.13 3.98
N SER A 62 -58.45 30.45 3.22
CA SER A 62 -58.68 30.08 1.80
C SER A 62 -57.58 29.16 1.25
N ARG A 63 -58.00 28.08 0.58
CA ARG A 63 -57.19 27.11 -0.20
C ARG A 63 -56.37 27.79 -1.32
N SER A 64 -55.10 27.41 -1.49
CA SER A 64 -54.52 27.07 -2.81
C SER A 64 -53.10 26.48 -2.71
N ARG A 65 -52.83 25.53 -3.62
CA ARG A 65 -51.66 24.66 -3.80
C ARG A 65 -50.30 25.38 -3.88
N GLY A 66 -49.26 24.74 -3.33
CA GLY A 66 -47.85 25.01 -3.63
C GLY A 66 -46.90 24.49 -2.55
N GLU A 67 -46.53 23.21 -2.58
CA GLU A 67 -45.51 22.65 -1.68
C GLU A 67 -44.10 23.02 -2.18
N THR A 68 -43.42 23.90 -1.46
CA THR A 68 -41.95 24.05 -1.49
C THR A 68 -41.36 23.23 -0.34
N PRO A 69 -40.38 22.33 -0.55
CA PRO A 69 -39.82 21.51 0.51
C PRO A 69 -38.75 22.28 1.29
N SER A 70 -39.04 22.61 2.55
CA SER A 70 -38.04 23.05 3.52
C SER A 70 -37.28 21.84 4.07
N GLY A 71 -35.98 21.77 3.78
CA GLY A 71 -35.09 20.70 4.25
C GLY A 71 -34.88 20.74 5.77
N SER A 72 -35.47 19.78 6.48
CA SER A 72 -35.03 19.42 7.83
C SER A 72 -33.95 18.34 7.74
N PHE A 73 -32.73 18.63 8.20
CA PHE A 73 -31.72 17.61 8.46
C PHE A 73 -32.22 16.68 9.57
N THR A 74 -32.89 15.60 9.19
CA THR A 74 -33.23 14.51 10.11
C THR A 74 -31.94 13.80 10.51
N SER A 75 -31.64 13.72 11.81
CA SER A 75 -30.57 12.84 12.32
C SER A 75 -30.83 11.43 11.79
N GLN A 76 -30.03 10.94 10.85
CA GLN A 76 -30.15 9.58 10.36
C GLN A 76 -29.92 8.65 11.54
N LYS A 77 -30.96 7.93 11.97
CA LYS A 77 -30.81 6.81 12.91
C LYS A 77 -29.72 5.89 12.34
N PRO A 78 -28.81 5.34 13.17
CA PRO A 78 -27.79 4.40 12.70
C PRO A 78 -28.49 3.31 11.89
N ARG A 79 -28.05 3.10 10.65
CA ARG A 79 -28.63 2.08 9.76
C ARG A 79 -28.50 0.73 10.44
N LYS A 80 -29.60 0.23 11.00
CA LYS A 80 -29.64 -1.12 11.54
C LYS A 80 -29.40 -2.09 10.39
N LEU A 81 -28.49 -3.03 10.61
CA LEU A 81 -28.22 -4.12 9.68
C LEU A 81 -29.52 -4.90 9.42
N ALA A 82 -29.74 -5.27 8.17
CA ALA A 82 -30.94 -5.99 7.79
C ALA A 82 -31.00 -7.37 8.49
N PRO A 83 -32.19 -7.84 8.90
CA PRO A 83 -32.37 -9.17 9.47
C PRO A 83 -31.98 -10.28 8.48
N ALA A 84 -31.59 -11.43 9.00
CA ALA A 84 -31.22 -12.60 8.20
C ALA A 84 -32.42 -13.11 7.36
N VAL A 85 -32.18 -13.38 6.07
CA VAL A 85 -33.18 -13.93 5.14
C VAL A 85 -33.46 -15.41 5.47
N PRO A 86 -34.70 -15.92 5.34
CA PRO A 86 -34.98 -17.35 5.52
C PRO A 86 -34.17 -18.21 4.54
N GLY A 87 -33.15 -18.91 5.05
CA GLY A 87 -32.26 -19.79 4.29
C GLY A 87 -32.66 -21.27 4.36
N ARG A 88 -32.18 -22.09 3.41
CA ARG A 88 -32.38 -23.55 3.33
C ARG A 88 -31.41 -24.37 4.22
N GLY A 89 -30.92 -23.78 5.31
CA GLY A 89 -29.78 -24.32 6.06
C GLY A 89 -28.45 -24.25 5.29
N VAL A 90 -27.39 -24.84 5.84
CA VAL A 90 -26.03 -24.82 5.26
C VAL A 90 -25.81 -26.11 4.46
N SER A 91 -25.19 -26.05 3.28
CA SER A 91 -24.94 -27.24 2.44
C SER A 91 -23.77 -28.08 2.99
N ASN A 92 -23.80 -29.40 2.76
CA ASN A 92 -22.71 -30.29 3.18
C ASN A 92 -21.40 -29.91 2.47
N ALA A 93 -21.46 -29.58 1.18
CA ALA A 93 -20.29 -29.13 0.42
C ALA A 93 -19.63 -27.90 1.05
N PHE A 94 -20.42 -26.91 1.50
CA PHE A 94 -19.89 -25.73 2.19
C PHE A 94 -19.26 -26.07 3.55
N ILE A 95 -19.85 -27.01 4.29
CA ILE A 95 -19.29 -27.51 5.57
C ILE A 95 -17.95 -28.21 5.33
N ASP A 96 -17.89 -29.08 4.32
CA ASP A 96 -16.69 -29.85 3.99
C ASP A 96 -15.57 -28.94 3.43
N GLU A 97 -15.94 -27.89 2.69
CA GLU A 97 -15.04 -26.85 2.22
C GLU A 97 -14.42 -26.07 3.38
N ALA A 98 -15.25 -25.53 4.28
CA ALA A 98 -14.78 -24.83 5.46
C ALA A 98 -13.89 -25.73 6.35
N LYS A 99 -14.24 -27.01 6.51
CA LYS A 99 -13.42 -27.98 7.25
C LYS A 99 -12.03 -28.11 6.63
N ARG A 100 -11.95 -28.27 5.31
CA ARG A 100 -10.69 -28.37 4.58
C ARG A 100 -9.84 -27.11 4.77
N ASP A 101 -10.43 -25.93 4.65
CA ASP A 101 -9.69 -24.66 4.81
C ASP A 101 -9.19 -24.47 6.25
N MET A 102 -9.98 -24.86 7.26
CA MET A 102 -9.52 -24.86 8.66
C MET A 102 -8.35 -25.83 8.87
N GLN A 103 -8.39 -27.03 8.27
CA GLN A 103 -7.30 -28.01 8.33
C GLN A 103 -6.02 -27.49 7.67
N LEU A 104 -6.13 -26.92 6.46
CA LEU A 104 -4.99 -26.34 5.73
C LEU A 104 -4.31 -25.19 6.50
N ARG A 105 -5.08 -24.44 7.30
CA ARG A 105 -4.62 -23.29 8.08
C ARG A 105 -4.25 -23.64 9.54
N ARG A 106 -4.30 -24.92 9.93
CA ARG A 106 -4.18 -25.40 11.33
C ARG A 106 -5.07 -24.64 12.32
N MET A 107 -6.26 -24.24 11.90
CA MET A 107 -7.22 -23.56 12.78
C MET A 107 -8.04 -24.58 13.57
N PRO A 108 -8.32 -24.33 14.86
CA PRO A 108 -9.14 -25.22 15.66
C PRO A 108 -10.58 -25.21 15.15
N TYR A 109 -11.21 -26.39 15.13
CA TYR A 109 -12.63 -26.57 14.80
C TYR A 109 -13.21 -27.73 15.62
N ASP A 110 -14.52 -27.68 15.88
CA ASP A 110 -15.23 -28.71 16.64
C ASP A 110 -16.05 -29.61 15.69
N GLU A 111 -15.75 -30.92 15.68
CA GLU A 111 -16.51 -31.91 14.89
C GLU A 111 -17.98 -32.01 15.34
N ALA A 112 -18.27 -31.74 16.62
CA ALA A 112 -19.65 -31.73 17.13
C ALA A 112 -20.46 -30.60 16.50
N ASP A 113 -19.86 -29.42 16.29
CA ASP A 113 -20.51 -28.30 15.61
C ASP A 113 -20.74 -28.58 14.13
N LEU A 114 -19.78 -29.23 13.44
CA LEU A 114 -19.97 -29.63 12.04
C LEU A 114 -21.08 -30.67 11.89
N LYS A 115 -21.16 -31.65 12.80
CA LYS A 115 -22.25 -32.63 12.84
C LYS A 115 -23.59 -31.95 13.11
N TRP A 116 -23.63 -31.06 14.10
CA TRP A 116 -24.83 -30.30 14.45
C TRP A 116 -25.33 -29.46 13.27
N LEU A 117 -24.45 -28.83 12.49
CA LEU A 117 -24.84 -28.05 11.30
C LEU A 117 -25.51 -28.93 10.21
N ARG A 118 -25.01 -30.15 10.01
CA ARG A 118 -25.60 -31.10 9.06
C ARG A 118 -27.01 -31.51 9.50
N GLU A 119 -27.21 -31.78 10.78
CA GLU A 119 -28.52 -32.10 11.37
C GLU A 119 -29.47 -30.88 11.34
N ALA A 120 -28.96 -29.70 11.67
CA ALA A 120 -29.69 -28.45 11.69
C ALA A 120 -30.31 -28.12 10.32
N ARG A 121 -29.66 -28.50 9.22
CA ARG A 121 -30.21 -28.34 7.85
C ARG A 121 -31.54 -29.07 7.69
N SER A 122 -31.62 -30.34 8.13
CA SER A 122 -32.85 -31.14 8.08
C SER A 122 -33.93 -30.55 9.00
N ASN A 123 -33.53 -30.11 10.20
CA ASN A 123 -34.44 -29.49 11.16
C ASN A 123 -35.06 -28.19 10.61
N VAL A 124 -34.26 -27.33 9.98
CA VAL A 124 -34.74 -26.09 9.35
C VAL A 124 -35.71 -26.40 8.20
N TYR A 125 -35.44 -27.41 7.38
CA TYR A 125 -36.35 -27.82 6.31
C TYR A 125 -37.71 -28.26 6.87
N THR A 126 -37.69 -29.08 7.91
CA THR A 126 -38.91 -29.55 8.61
C THR A 126 -39.68 -28.38 9.24
N LEU A 127 -38.98 -27.46 9.90
CA LEU A 127 -39.59 -26.27 10.52
C LEU A 127 -40.16 -25.31 9.48
N ASN A 128 -39.54 -25.16 8.30
CA ASN A 128 -40.08 -24.36 7.20
C ASN A 128 -41.37 -24.97 6.62
N GLY A 129 -41.43 -26.31 6.51
CA GLY A 129 -42.64 -27.03 6.13
C GLY A 129 -43.79 -26.75 7.11
N LYS A 130 -43.54 -26.98 8.41
CA LYS A 130 -44.49 -26.68 9.49
C LYS A 130 -44.94 -25.22 9.50
N GLN A 131 -44.01 -24.28 9.31
CA GLN A 131 -44.34 -22.86 9.21
C GLN A 131 -45.31 -22.59 8.05
N THR A 132 -45.06 -23.18 6.88
CA THR A 132 -45.88 -22.98 5.68
C THR A 132 -47.29 -23.54 5.89
N GLU A 133 -47.39 -24.74 6.49
CA GLU A 133 -48.66 -25.37 6.86
C GLU A 133 -49.46 -24.52 7.85
N LEU A 134 -48.82 -24.12 8.96
CA LEU A 134 -49.46 -23.28 10.00
C LEU A 134 -49.88 -21.91 9.45
N GLN A 135 -49.09 -21.31 8.57
CA GLN A 135 -49.46 -20.03 7.91
C GLN A 135 -50.64 -20.19 6.95
N LYS A 136 -50.70 -21.31 6.22
CA LYS A 136 -51.83 -21.63 5.35
C LYS A 136 -53.10 -21.84 6.18
N GLU A 137 -53.02 -22.64 7.23
CA GLU A 137 -54.15 -22.91 8.14
C GLU A 137 -54.61 -21.63 8.86
N GLN A 138 -53.68 -20.78 9.30
CA GLN A 138 -53.99 -19.47 9.88
C GLN A 138 -54.74 -18.58 8.89
N LYS A 139 -54.35 -18.57 7.61
CA LYS A 139 -55.00 -17.79 6.56
C LYS A 139 -56.41 -18.31 6.26
N GLU A 140 -56.59 -19.63 6.21
CA GLU A 140 -57.88 -20.29 6.01
C GLU A 140 -58.84 -19.98 7.16
N LEU A 141 -58.39 -20.15 8.41
CA LEU A 141 -59.18 -19.83 9.60
C LEU A 141 -59.54 -18.34 9.68
N THR A 142 -58.63 -17.45 9.30
CA THR A 142 -58.92 -16.00 9.28
C THR A 142 -60.00 -15.69 8.23
N ALA A 143 -59.92 -16.30 7.05
CA ALA A 143 -60.94 -16.16 6.02
C ALA A 143 -62.29 -16.74 6.43
N GLU A 144 -62.31 -17.84 7.18
CA GLU A 144 -63.51 -18.46 7.72
C GLU A 144 -64.15 -17.63 8.83
N LEU A 145 -63.34 -17.11 9.76
CA LEU A 145 -63.80 -16.16 10.78
C LEU A 145 -64.42 -14.91 10.14
N ASP A 146 -63.77 -14.35 9.11
CA ASP A 146 -64.28 -13.20 8.37
C ASP A 146 -65.61 -13.48 7.64
N LYS A 147 -65.80 -14.71 7.12
CA LYS A 147 -67.09 -15.13 6.53
C LYS A 147 -68.19 -15.16 7.59
N HIS A 148 -67.91 -15.69 8.79
CA HIS A 148 -68.86 -15.71 9.90
C HIS A 148 -69.19 -14.29 10.39
N PHE A 149 -68.20 -13.39 10.50
CA PHE A 149 -68.45 -11.98 10.86
C PHE A 149 -69.30 -11.25 9.81
N LYS A 150 -69.02 -11.45 8.51
CA LYS A 150 -69.81 -10.87 7.42
C LYS A 150 -71.25 -11.43 7.40
N ALA A 151 -71.43 -12.72 7.63
CA ALA A 151 -72.75 -13.34 7.72
C ALA A 151 -73.55 -12.82 8.92
N ALA A 152 -72.92 -12.64 10.09
CA ALA A 152 -73.54 -12.04 11.27
C ALA A 152 -73.95 -10.57 11.05
N SER A 153 -73.15 -9.80 10.29
CA SER A 153 -73.49 -8.42 9.92
C SER A 153 -74.68 -8.31 8.94
N LYS A 154 -74.85 -9.29 8.04
CA LYS A 154 -75.99 -9.36 7.11
C LYS A 154 -77.28 -9.83 7.78
N GLY A 155 -77.20 -10.65 8.84
CA GLY A 155 -78.35 -11.04 9.65
C GLY A 155 -78.95 -9.85 10.41
N LYS A 156 -78.11 -9.03 11.03
CA LYS A 156 -78.55 -7.81 11.75
C LYS A 156 -79.17 -6.73 10.85
N ALA A 157 -78.77 -6.66 9.58
CA ALA A 157 -79.36 -5.71 8.63
C ALA A 157 -80.74 -6.15 8.10
N LYS A 158 -81.15 -7.41 8.30
CA LYS A 158 -82.46 -7.93 7.88
C LYS A 158 -83.51 -7.85 8.99
N ASP A 159 -83.09 -7.86 10.26
CA ASP A 159 -83.96 -7.65 11.42
C ASP A 159 -84.21 -6.16 11.74
N SER A 160 -83.39 -5.24 11.21
CA SER A 160 -83.61 -3.79 11.39
C SER A 160 -84.65 -3.16 10.47
N ASP A 161 -85.20 -3.91 9.50
CA ASP A 161 -86.21 -3.42 8.55
C ASP A 161 -87.66 -3.79 8.94
N ALA A 162 -87.88 -4.41 10.11
CA ALA A 162 -89.22 -4.90 10.51
C ALA A 162 -89.81 -4.29 11.80
N GLU A 163 -89.16 -3.33 12.47
CA GLU A 163 -89.66 -2.78 13.74
C GLU A 163 -89.60 -1.25 13.80
N VAL A 164 -90.44 -0.60 13.00
CA VAL A 164 -90.91 0.77 13.24
C VAL A 164 -92.38 0.87 12.82
N ASP A 165 -93.30 0.41 13.67
CA ASP A 165 -94.57 1.12 13.88
C ASP A 165 -95.34 0.64 15.15
N LYS A 166 -95.85 1.62 15.91
CA LYS A 166 -96.95 1.57 16.92
C LYS A 166 -96.70 1.14 18.38
N THR A 167 -96.43 2.16 19.19
CA THR A 167 -97.22 2.65 20.36
C THR A 167 -98.07 1.72 21.25
N SER A 168 -97.81 1.87 22.55
CA SER A 168 -98.74 2.10 23.69
C SER A 168 -99.26 0.95 24.56
N ASN A 169 -99.17 1.22 25.88
CA ASN A 169 -99.98 0.78 27.02
C ASN A 169 -99.79 -0.59 27.71
N ALA A 170 -99.38 -0.46 28.99
CA ALA A 170 -100.09 -0.89 30.20
C ALA A 170 -99.98 -2.36 30.73
N THR A 171 -99.49 -2.42 31.98
CA THR A 171 -99.87 -3.25 33.15
C THR A 171 -99.91 -4.78 33.10
N SER A 172 -99.07 -5.33 34.01
CA SER A 172 -99.29 -6.40 35.01
C SER A 172 -99.58 -7.85 34.62
N SER A 173 -99.02 -8.70 35.50
CA SER A 173 -99.55 -9.97 36.03
C SER A 173 -99.20 -11.28 35.31
N THR A 174 -98.29 -12.02 35.98
CA THR A 174 -98.41 -13.42 36.45
C THR A 174 -98.30 -14.61 35.48
N GLU A 175 -97.40 -15.51 35.88
CA GLU A 175 -97.43 -16.98 35.86
C GLU A 175 -97.43 -17.80 34.55
N GLU A 176 -96.39 -18.65 34.52
CA GLU A 176 -96.33 -20.07 34.17
C GLU A 176 -96.52 -20.60 32.73
N VAL A 177 -95.37 -21.09 32.22
CA VAL A 177 -95.09 -22.43 31.68
C VAL A 177 -96.04 -22.95 30.58
N THR A 178 -95.52 -23.07 29.36
CA THR A 178 -95.26 -24.38 28.71
C THR A 178 -94.57 -24.23 27.35
N SER A 179 -93.53 -25.07 27.17
CA SER A 179 -93.02 -25.63 25.91
C SER A 179 -92.66 -24.70 24.73
N LYS A 180 -91.36 -24.38 24.61
CA LYS A 180 -90.71 -24.07 23.32
C LYS A 180 -89.28 -24.62 23.27
N ASP A 181 -89.18 -25.94 23.12
CA ASP A 181 -87.90 -26.68 22.98
C ASP A 181 -87.43 -26.85 21.51
N ALA A 182 -87.89 -25.99 20.58
CA ALA A 182 -87.65 -26.19 19.15
C ALA A 182 -86.96 -25.04 18.39
N GLU A 183 -86.76 -23.85 18.96
CA GLU A 183 -86.23 -22.68 18.22
C GLU A 183 -84.86 -22.14 18.68
N LEU A 184 -84.24 -22.67 19.74
CA LEU A 184 -82.93 -22.19 20.25
C LEU A 184 -81.69 -22.86 19.63
N LYS A 185 -81.84 -24.02 18.98
CA LYS A 185 -80.70 -24.83 18.49
C LYS A 185 -79.83 -24.24 17.35
N PRO A 186 -80.35 -23.43 16.38
CA PRO A 186 -79.52 -22.98 15.25
C PRO A 186 -78.53 -21.84 15.58
N GLN A 187 -78.72 -21.16 16.71
CA GLN A 187 -77.98 -19.96 17.09
C GLN A 187 -76.83 -20.29 18.06
N GLU A 188 -77.04 -21.20 19.01
CA GLU A 188 -75.98 -21.79 19.85
C GLU A 188 -74.92 -22.53 19.03
N GLU A 189 -75.32 -23.36 18.05
CA GLU A 189 -74.36 -24.08 17.19
C GLU A 189 -73.42 -23.16 16.38
N LYS A 190 -73.87 -21.93 16.06
CA LYS A 190 -73.06 -20.95 15.34
C LYS A 190 -72.09 -20.22 16.26
N GLU A 191 -72.48 -19.95 17.50
CA GLU A 191 -71.60 -19.34 18.51
C GLU A 191 -70.51 -20.32 18.97
N ASP A 192 -70.86 -21.60 19.15
CA ASP A 192 -69.91 -22.67 19.48
C ASP A 192 -68.86 -22.87 18.40
N LYS A 193 -69.26 -22.89 17.12
CA LYS A 193 -68.32 -22.97 15.98
C LYS A 193 -67.37 -21.77 15.93
N VAL A 194 -67.86 -20.55 16.19
CA VAL A 194 -66.99 -19.36 16.22
C VAL A 194 -66.03 -19.40 17.42
N ALA A 195 -66.47 -19.91 18.58
CA ALA A 195 -65.61 -20.10 19.75
C ALA A 195 -64.50 -21.14 19.48
N GLU A 196 -64.85 -22.24 18.80
CA GLU A 196 -63.90 -23.28 18.38
C GLU A 196 -62.86 -22.75 17.38
N LEU A 197 -63.29 -22.02 16.35
CA LEU A 197 -62.40 -21.38 15.37
C LEU A 197 -61.44 -20.38 16.05
N LYS A 198 -61.94 -19.57 17.01
CA LYS A 198 -61.09 -18.66 17.81
C LYS A 198 -60.06 -19.44 18.66
N LYS A 199 -60.47 -20.55 19.26
CA LYS A 199 -59.58 -21.42 20.05
C LYS A 199 -58.48 -22.02 19.18
N ARG A 200 -58.81 -22.53 18.00
CA ARG A 200 -57.83 -23.06 17.03
C ARG A 200 -56.89 -21.97 16.51
N SER A 201 -57.41 -20.78 16.17
CA SER A 201 -56.59 -19.63 15.76
C SER A 201 -55.56 -19.23 16.83
N LYS A 202 -55.96 -19.24 18.11
CA LYS A 202 -55.04 -18.98 19.23
C LYS A 202 -53.98 -20.08 19.36
N ALA A 203 -54.35 -21.35 19.21
CA ALA A 203 -53.41 -22.47 19.25
C ALA A 203 -52.37 -22.40 18.13
N ILE A 204 -52.78 -22.13 16.89
CA ILE A 204 -51.88 -21.98 15.75
C ILE A 204 -50.91 -20.82 15.93
N LYS A 205 -51.38 -19.68 16.47
CA LYS A 205 -50.48 -18.55 16.80
C LYS A 205 -49.38 -18.97 17.78
N GLN A 206 -49.72 -19.75 18.81
CA GLN A 206 -48.75 -20.26 19.78
C GLN A 206 -47.79 -21.28 19.16
N GLU A 207 -48.28 -22.17 18.29
CA GLU A 207 -47.44 -23.13 17.55
C GLU A 207 -46.49 -22.42 16.58
N LEU A 208 -46.98 -21.43 15.84
CA LEU A 208 -46.18 -20.62 14.93
C LEU A 208 -45.08 -19.87 15.67
N GLU A 209 -45.40 -19.27 16.82
CA GLU A 209 -44.41 -18.60 17.67
C GLU A 209 -43.30 -19.55 18.14
N LYS A 210 -43.65 -20.78 18.54
CA LYS A 210 -42.68 -21.82 18.91
C LYS A 210 -41.78 -22.21 17.73
N VAL A 211 -42.36 -22.43 16.54
CA VAL A 211 -41.62 -22.77 15.33
C VAL A 211 -40.65 -21.65 14.95
N LEU A 212 -41.10 -20.39 14.98
CA LEU A 212 -40.27 -19.22 14.68
C LEU A 212 -39.11 -19.08 15.67
N LYS A 213 -39.37 -19.30 16.97
CA LYS A 213 -38.32 -19.29 18.00
C LYS A 213 -37.26 -20.36 17.75
N GLN A 214 -37.66 -21.60 17.44
CA GLN A 214 -36.74 -22.68 17.12
C GLN A 214 -35.91 -22.38 15.86
N GLN A 215 -36.53 -21.82 14.82
CA GLN A 215 -35.80 -21.39 13.63
C GLN A 215 -34.76 -20.33 13.97
N GLU A 216 -35.09 -19.36 14.82
CA GLU A 216 -34.17 -18.29 15.20
C GLU A 216 -33.00 -18.79 16.05
N GLU A 217 -33.25 -19.71 16.98
CA GLU A 217 -32.21 -20.38 17.78
C GLU A 217 -31.23 -21.13 16.87
N ILE A 218 -31.74 -21.90 15.90
CA ILE A 218 -30.91 -22.62 14.93
C ILE A 218 -30.13 -21.63 14.05
N ARG A 219 -30.76 -20.56 13.57
CA ARG A 219 -30.09 -19.54 12.75
C ARG A 219 -28.96 -18.85 13.52
N THR A 220 -29.21 -18.45 14.76
CA THR A 220 -28.25 -17.78 15.63
C THR A 220 -27.06 -18.67 15.91
N ARG A 221 -27.29 -19.94 16.32
CA ARG A 221 -26.20 -20.89 16.56
C ARG A 221 -25.42 -21.19 15.28
N SER A 222 -26.11 -21.40 14.16
CA SER A 222 -25.47 -21.62 12.86
C SER A 222 -24.61 -20.43 12.42
N GLN A 223 -25.06 -19.21 12.68
CA GLN A 223 -24.30 -18.00 12.40
C GLN A 223 -23.06 -17.90 13.28
N ASN A 224 -23.17 -18.16 14.58
CA ASN A 224 -22.04 -18.12 15.52
C ASN A 224 -20.93 -19.09 15.12
N ILE A 225 -21.30 -20.32 14.71
CA ILE A 225 -20.33 -21.30 14.21
C ILE A 225 -19.67 -20.78 12.93
N ARG A 226 -20.44 -20.31 11.95
CA ARG A 226 -19.87 -19.83 10.67
C ARG A 226 -19.01 -18.57 10.80
N LEU A 227 -19.24 -17.75 11.83
CA LEU A 227 -18.42 -16.57 12.10
C LEU A 227 -17.01 -16.92 12.61
N SER A 228 -16.79 -18.14 13.13
CA SER A 228 -15.44 -18.61 13.51
C SER A 228 -14.63 -19.13 12.32
N TRP A 229 -15.27 -19.41 11.19
CA TRP A 229 -14.59 -19.99 10.03
C TRP A 229 -13.75 -18.95 9.26
N PRO A 230 -12.57 -19.36 8.75
CA PRO A 230 -11.77 -18.53 7.86
C PRO A 230 -12.42 -18.41 6.47
N ASN A 231 -11.82 -17.58 5.63
CA ASN A 231 -12.11 -17.56 4.21
C ASN A 231 -11.57 -18.83 3.53
N GLY A 232 -12.05 -19.11 2.31
CA GLY A 232 -11.48 -20.15 1.46
C GLY A 232 -10.01 -19.85 1.11
N CYS A 233 -9.25 -20.84 0.67
CA CYS A 233 -7.89 -20.66 0.14
C CYS A 233 -7.87 -20.67 -1.39
N HIS A 234 -7.09 -19.78 -2.01
CA HIS A 234 -6.81 -19.86 -3.44
C HIS A 234 -6.04 -21.16 -3.76
N PRO A 235 -6.35 -21.87 -4.86
CA PRO A 235 -5.67 -23.13 -5.20
C PRO A 235 -4.14 -23.03 -5.27
N ASP A 236 -3.62 -21.93 -5.81
CA ASP A 236 -2.18 -21.65 -5.89
C ASP A 236 -1.49 -21.28 -4.57
N VAL A 237 -2.21 -21.11 -3.46
CA VAL A 237 -1.59 -20.73 -2.18
C VAL A 237 -0.65 -21.86 -1.72
N PRO A 238 0.61 -21.55 -1.38
CA PRO A 238 1.52 -22.55 -0.84
C PRO A 238 1.00 -23.16 0.47
N VAL A 239 1.17 -24.46 0.69
CA VAL A 239 0.62 -25.13 1.87
C VAL A 239 1.65 -25.21 2.99
N GLY A 240 1.24 -24.87 4.22
CA GLY A 240 2.02 -25.06 5.45
C GLY A 240 2.39 -23.76 6.16
N SER A 241 3.46 -23.82 6.96
CA SER A 241 4.00 -22.70 7.76
C SER A 241 4.78 -21.69 6.92
N GLU A 242 5.12 -20.55 7.52
CA GLU A 242 5.86 -19.42 6.93
C GLU A 242 7.08 -19.84 6.08
N GLU A 243 7.82 -20.86 6.49
CA GLU A 243 8.98 -21.42 5.77
C GLU A 243 8.66 -21.91 4.34
N ASN A 244 7.41 -22.27 4.07
CA ASN A 244 6.93 -22.71 2.77
C ASN A 244 6.45 -21.56 1.88
N ALA A 245 6.55 -20.30 2.34
CA ALA A 245 6.28 -19.14 1.50
C ALA A 245 7.07 -19.22 0.19
N VAL A 246 6.43 -18.85 -0.91
CA VAL A 246 7.04 -18.91 -2.24
C VAL A 246 7.58 -17.55 -2.63
N LEU A 247 8.84 -17.49 -3.01
CA LEU A 247 9.46 -16.29 -3.56
C LEU A 247 8.93 -16.01 -4.97
N VAL A 248 8.26 -14.86 -5.13
CA VAL A 248 7.72 -14.40 -6.41
C VAL A 248 8.74 -13.58 -7.18
N SER A 249 9.44 -12.66 -6.49
CA SER A 249 10.46 -11.81 -7.10
C SER A 249 11.44 -11.26 -6.06
N VAL A 250 12.64 -10.90 -6.51
CA VAL A 250 13.64 -10.14 -5.75
C VAL A 250 14.06 -8.97 -6.61
N GLN A 251 14.14 -7.79 -6.01
CA GLN A 251 14.50 -6.55 -6.70
C GLN A 251 15.55 -5.81 -5.88
N ASP A 252 16.57 -5.29 -6.57
CA ASP A 252 17.64 -4.50 -5.97
C ASP A 252 17.92 -3.25 -6.83
N PRO A 253 17.09 -2.20 -6.69
CA PRO A 253 17.15 -1.05 -7.60
C PRO A 253 18.49 -0.30 -7.62
N LEU A 254 19.27 -0.41 -6.54
CA LEU A 254 20.55 0.29 -6.37
C LEU A 254 21.76 -0.64 -6.36
N ASP A 255 21.57 -1.95 -6.57
CA ASP A 255 22.62 -2.97 -6.45
C ASP A 255 23.35 -2.90 -5.08
N ILE A 256 22.57 -2.83 -4.00
CA ILE A 256 23.05 -2.72 -2.61
C ILE A 256 22.82 -3.98 -1.78
N LEU A 257 22.19 -5.04 -2.33
CA LEU A 257 22.12 -6.33 -1.66
C LEU A 257 23.52 -6.90 -1.42
N PRO A 258 23.72 -7.55 -0.27
CA PRO A 258 24.93 -8.34 0.00
C PRO A 258 25.24 -9.36 -1.10
N ALA A 259 26.53 -9.67 -1.28
CA ALA A 259 27.01 -10.56 -2.33
C ALA A 259 26.54 -12.01 -2.16
N GLU A 260 26.22 -12.40 -0.92
CA GLU A 260 25.59 -13.68 -0.56
C GLU A 260 24.27 -13.90 -1.32
N PHE A 261 23.60 -12.83 -1.75
CA PHE A 261 22.37 -12.89 -2.54
C PHE A 261 22.60 -12.79 -4.05
N ASP A 262 23.85 -12.73 -4.55
CA ASP A 262 24.13 -12.53 -5.97
C ASP A 262 23.59 -13.68 -6.85
N VAL A 263 23.54 -14.90 -6.31
CA VAL A 263 22.91 -16.07 -6.99
C VAL A 263 21.44 -15.80 -7.34
N MET A 264 20.77 -14.91 -6.60
CA MET A 264 19.37 -14.54 -6.82
C MET A 264 19.19 -13.40 -7.83
N LYS A 265 20.26 -12.66 -8.16
CA LYS A 265 20.20 -11.57 -9.15
C LYS A 265 20.19 -12.08 -10.59
N GLU A 266 20.41 -13.37 -10.80
CA GLU A 266 20.51 -13.97 -12.11
C GLU A 266 19.13 -14.16 -12.80
N PRO A 267 18.96 -13.74 -14.07
CA PRO A 267 17.67 -13.75 -14.77
C PRO A 267 16.99 -15.12 -14.94
N TRP A 268 17.72 -16.22 -14.76
CA TRP A 268 17.24 -17.59 -14.94
C TRP A 268 16.67 -18.22 -13.67
N ASN A 269 16.73 -17.55 -12.52
CA ASN A 269 16.13 -18.05 -11.28
C ASN A 269 14.59 -17.85 -11.27
N LYS A 270 13.93 -18.34 -12.34
CA LYS A 270 12.47 -18.40 -12.52
C LYS A 270 11.84 -19.60 -11.82
N SER A 271 12.65 -20.41 -11.13
CA SER A 271 12.17 -21.56 -10.37
C SER A 271 11.49 -21.06 -9.10
N VAL A 272 10.32 -21.59 -8.81
CA VAL A 272 9.58 -21.37 -7.55
C VAL A 272 10.48 -21.76 -6.38
N MET A 273 11.09 -20.78 -5.72
CA MET A 273 11.94 -21.00 -4.56
C MET A 273 11.11 -20.82 -3.30
N GLN A 274 11.15 -21.80 -2.40
CA GLN A 274 10.55 -21.65 -1.07
C GLN A 274 11.48 -20.82 -0.17
N ALA A 275 10.89 -20.05 0.75
CA ALA A 275 11.63 -19.19 1.67
C ALA A 275 12.67 -19.96 2.49
N LYS A 276 12.39 -21.19 2.90
CA LYS A 276 13.36 -22.06 3.60
C LYS A 276 14.59 -22.44 2.78
N HIS A 277 14.50 -22.41 1.45
CA HIS A 277 15.64 -22.67 0.56
C HIS A 277 16.39 -21.38 0.20
N PHE A 278 15.86 -20.22 0.60
CA PHE A 278 16.47 -18.92 0.29
C PHE A 278 17.86 -18.83 0.96
N PRO A 279 18.89 -18.32 0.25
CA PRO A 279 20.22 -18.20 0.82
C PRO A 279 20.22 -17.39 2.12
N GLU A 280 20.99 -17.84 3.10
CA GLU A 280 21.18 -17.07 4.32
C GLU A 280 21.96 -15.79 4.02
N GLY A 281 21.51 -14.68 4.59
CA GLY A 281 22.22 -13.40 4.50
C GLY A 281 23.39 -13.31 5.46
N PRO A 282 24.20 -12.24 5.36
CA PRO A 282 25.23 -11.97 6.33
C PRO A 282 24.64 -11.77 7.73
N LYS A 283 25.45 -12.04 8.76
CA LYS A 283 25.07 -11.80 10.16
C LYS A 283 24.69 -10.33 10.39
N PRO A 284 23.85 -10.04 11.41
CA PRO A 284 23.45 -8.68 11.74
C PRO A 284 24.66 -7.75 11.91
N ASP A 285 24.63 -6.55 11.33
CA ASP A 285 25.68 -5.53 11.47
C ASP A 285 25.25 -4.47 12.51
N PRO A 286 25.80 -4.49 13.73
CA PRO A 286 25.42 -3.52 14.78
C PRO A 286 25.67 -2.06 14.39
N LYS A 287 26.61 -1.78 13.45
CA LYS A 287 26.87 -0.42 12.98
C LYS A 287 25.76 0.11 12.06
N ARG A 288 24.93 -0.79 11.55
CA ARG A 288 23.79 -0.49 10.70
C ARG A 288 22.47 -0.55 11.45
N GLU A 289 22.46 -0.84 12.76
CA GLU A 289 21.24 -0.80 13.57
C GLU A 289 20.63 0.61 13.54
N HIS A 290 19.33 0.70 13.21
CA HIS A 290 18.63 1.97 13.00
C HIS A 290 18.67 2.94 14.19
N LEU A 291 18.63 2.46 15.44
CA LEU A 291 18.71 3.32 16.63
C LEU A 291 20.10 3.94 16.77
N SER A 292 21.15 3.13 16.66
CA SER A 292 22.53 3.59 16.65
C SER A 292 22.77 4.61 15.53
N LEU A 293 22.27 4.34 14.32
CA LEU A 293 22.37 5.28 13.20
C LEU A 293 21.65 6.60 13.47
N ALA A 294 20.41 6.55 13.98
CA ALA A 294 19.68 7.76 14.35
C ALA A 294 20.48 8.61 15.34
N ALA A 295 21.05 8.00 16.38
CA ALA A 295 21.87 8.70 17.39
C ALA A 295 23.16 9.34 16.83
N THR A 296 23.69 8.85 15.70
CA THR A 296 24.86 9.47 15.04
C THR A 296 24.50 10.67 14.16
N ALA A 297 23.22 10.86 13.84
CA ALA A 297 22.76 12.01 13.07
C ALA A 297 22.62 13.24 13.96
N ALA A 298 23.05 14.41 13.48
CA ALA A 298 23.14 15.62 14.31
C ALA A 298 21.77 16.20 14.74
N SER A 299 20.68 15.82 14.06
CA SER A 299 19.35 16.39 14.25
C SER A 299 18.25 15.34 14.08
N ALA A 300 18.56 14.09 14.40
CA ALA A 300 17.62 12.98 14.30
C ALA A 300 17.74 12.13 15.57
N GLU A 301 16.61 11.76 16.17
CA GLU A 301 16.61 10.95 17.38
C GLU A 301 15.33 10.11 17.46
N VAL A 302 15.47 8.89 17.99
CA VAL A 302 14.35 8.02 18.36
C VAL A 302 14.42 7.87 19.87
N ASP A 303 13.61 8.64 20.58
CA ASP A 303 13.61 8.65 22.04
C ASP A 303 12.64 7.60 22.59
N ILE A 304 13.22 6.47 23.00
CA ILE A 304 12.51 5.35 23.63
C ILE A 304 12.30 5.61 25.13
N VAL A 305 13.16 6.41 25.77
CA VAL A 305 13.14 6.63 27.22
C VAL A 305 11.93 7.47 27.60
N SER A 306 11.66 8.56 26.87
CA SER A 306 10.45 9.36 27.07
C SER A 306 9.19 8.54 26.81
N GLY A 307 9.23 7.64 25.82
CA GLY A 307 8.18 6.65 25.55
C GLY A 307 7.87 5.75 26.74
N LEU A 308 8.93 5.18 27.32
CA LEU A 308 8.85 4.31 28.48
C LEU A 308 8.24 5.02 29.70
N LEU A 309 8.59 6.29 29.91
CA LEU A 309 8.09 7.10 31.03
C LEU A 309 6.64 7.56 30.83
N ALA A 310 6.27 7.94 29.60
CA ALA A 310 4.95 8.50 29.31
C ALA A 310 3.87 7.43 29.14
N THR A 311 4.19 6.31 28.48
CA THR A 311 3.19 5.30 28.07
C THR A 311 3.62 3.88 28.41
N GLY A 312 4.90 3.54 28.23
CA GLY A 312 5.45 2.21 28.45
C GLY A 312 6.40 1.77 27.34
N SER A 313 6.83 0.51 27.37
CA SER A 313 7.73 -0.05 26.34
C SER A 313 7.10 0.02 24.95
N SER A 314 7.93 0.17 23.90
CA SER A 314 7.51 0.14 22.49
C SER A 314 6.56 1.27 22.05
N TRP A 315 6.71 2.44 22.69
CA TRP A 315 6.05 3.72 22.33
C TRP A 315 7.10 4.80 22.02
N PRO A 316 7.82 4.73 20.88
CA PRO A 316 8.94 5.64 20.59
C PRO A 316 8.46 7.06 20.28
N TYR A 317 9.24 8.07 20.69
CA TYR A 317 9.12 9.43 20.18
C TYR A 317 10.06 9.60 19.00
N LEU A 318 9.55 10.10 17.87
CA LEU A 318 10.36 10.46 16.70
C LEU A 318 10.69 11.94 16.77
N LEU A 319 11.97 12.30 16.76
CA LEU A 319 12.43 13.68 16.94
C LEU A 319 13.24 14.16 15.72
N GLY A 320 13.12 15.46 15.44
CA GLY A 320 13.86 16.15 14.38
C GLY A 320 13.65 15.52 13.01
N SER A 321 14.75 15.23 12.31
CA SER A 321 14.76 14.69 10.96
C SER A 321 14.06 13.31 10.85
N ILE A 322 13.96 12.53 11.94
CA ILE A 322 13.18 11.27 11.91
C ILE A 322 11.68 11.54 11.82
N SER A 323 11.17 12.54 12.57
CA SER A 323 9.76 12.96 12.47
C SER A 323 9.46 13.54 11.08
N LEU A 324 10.37 14.35 10.52
CA LEU A 324 10.22 14.85 9.14
C LEU A 324 10.19 13.71 8.11
N LEU A 325 10.95 12.64 8.35
CA LEU A 325 10.94 11.44 7.51
C LEU A 325 9.62 10.68 7.56
N GLU A 326 8.97 10.58 8.72
CA GLU A 326 7.62 10.01 8.83
C GLU A 326 6.63 10.75 7.93
N HIS A 327 6.63 12.08 7.98
CA HIS A 327 5.77 12.91 7.12
C HIS A 327 6.11 12.74 5.64
N ALA A 328 7.40 12.79 5.27
CA ALA A 328 7.83 12.68 3.88
C ALA A 328 7.46 11.32 3.27
N LEU A 329 7.66 10.22 4.01
CA LEU A 329 7.28 8.87 3.57
C LEU A 329 5.76 8.74 3.42
N SER A 330 5.01 9.31 4.35
CA SER A 330 3.55 9.25 4.31
C SER A 330 2.99 9.94 3.08
N GLN A 331 3.49 11.15 2.79
CA GLN A 331 3.07 11.92 1.63
C GLN A 331 3.57 11.30 0.32
N TYR A 332 4.78 10.75 0.30
CA TYR A 332 5.32 10.03 -0.86
C TYR A 332 4.44 8.83 -1.25
N ALA A 333 4.15 7.94 -0.30
CA ALA A 333 3.30 6.77 -0.54
C ALA A 333 1.89 7.18 -0.96
N MET A 334 1.26 8.12 -0.23
CA MET A 334 -0.07 8.63 -0.56
C MET A 334 -0.12 9.26 -1.96
N SER A 335 0.92 10.00 -2.37
CA SER A 335 0.98 10.62 -3.70
C SER A 335 1.01 9.59 -4.84
N ILE A 336 1.66 8.43 -4.64
CA ILE A 336 1.66 7.35 -5.62
C ILE A 336 0.27 6.73 -5.69
N VAL A 337 -0.30 6.39 -4.53
CA VAL A 337 -1.63 5.74 -4.43
C VAL A 337 -2.72 6.60 -5.05
N VAL A 338 -2.76 7.91 -4.75
CA VAL A 338 -3.75 8.84 -5.33
C VAL A 338 -3.59 8.98 -6.85
N ARG A 339 -2.35 9.00 -7.37
CA ARG A 339 -2.12 9.01 -8.84
C ARG A 339 -2.65 7.75 -9.54
N LYS A 340 -2.83 6.65 -8.81
CA LYS A 340 -3.43 5.40 -9.31
C LYS A 340 -4.97 5.39 -9.22
N GLY A 341 -5.58 6.54 -8.91
CA GLY A 341 -7.04 6.72 -8.91
C GLY A 341 -7.72 6.34 -7.60
N PHE A 342 -6.97 6.18 -6.51
CA PHE A 342 -7.55 5.95 -5.19
C PHE A 342 -8.11 7.25 -4.61
N LEU A 343 -9.33 7.16 -4.05
CA LEU A 343 -9.93 8.23 -3.28
C LEU A 343 -9.26 8.30 -1.90
N ALA A 344 -8.62 9.43 -1.60
CA ALA A 344 -8.05 9.68 -0.28
C ALA A 344 -9.15 9.88 0.77
N VAL A 345 -9.00 9.24 1.93
CA VAL A 345 -9.93 9.26 3.05
C VAL A 345 -9.14 9.50 4.34
N SER A 346 -9.68 10.31 5.24
CA SER A 346 -9.21 10.46 6.61
C SER A 346 -10.20 9.76 7.56
N PRO A 347 -9.99 8.48 7.90
CA PRO A 347 -10.91 7.71 8.73
C PRO A 347 -10.73 8.02 10.22
N PRO A 348 -11.73 7.67 11.07
CA PRO A 348 -11.55 7.66 12.52
C PRO A 348 -10.61 6.52 12.94
N ASP A 349 -9.76 6.77 13.94
CA ASP A 349 -8.90 5.76 14.57
C ASP A 349 -9.65 4.91 15.63
N VAL A 350 -10.85 5.35 16.03
CA VAL A 350 -11.75 4.63 16.94
C VAL A 350 -12.92 4.05 16.16
N VAL A 351 -13.15 2.76 16.30
CA VAL A 351 -14.22 2.02 15.63
C VAL A 351 -15.02 1.18 16.61
N ARG A 352 -16.18 0.69 16.19
CA ARG A 352 -16.91 -0.33 16.97
C ARG A 352 -16.14 -1.65 16.93
N ALA A 353 -16.07 -2.35 18.06
CA ALA A 353 -15.42 -3.66 18.16
C ALA A 353 -16.02 -4.68 17.20
N ASP A 354 -17.36 -4.70 17.06
CA ASP A 354 -18.03 -5.60 16.12
C ASP A 354 -17.67 -5.32 14.65
N LEU A 355 -17.29 -4.08 14.31
CA LEU A 355 -16.80 -3.75 12.97
C LEU A 355 -15.43 -4.40 12.71
N ALA A 356 -14.52 -4.34 13.69
CA ALA A 356 -13.22 -4.99 13.60
C ALA A 356 -13.35 -6.51 13.48
N ASP A 357 -14.23 -7.13 14.28
CA ASP A 357 -14.52 -8.56 14.22
C ASP A 357 -15.08 -8.97 12.84
N ARG A 358 -15.99 -8.18 12.28
CA ARG A 358 -16.55 -8.40 10.94
C ARG A 358 -15.52 -8.29 9.82
N CYS A 359 -14.45 -7.52 10.02
CA CYS A 359 -13.33 -7.44 9.07
C CYS A 359 -12.40 -8.66 9.16
N GLY A 360 -12.57 -9.53 10.15
CA GLY A 360 -11.73 -10.71 10.38
C GLY A 360 -10.53 -10.45 11.26
N PHE A 361 -10.49 -9.33 12.00
CA PHE A 361 -9.41 -9.01 12.93
C PHE A 361 -9.57 -9.78 14.26
N ARG A 362 -9.46 -11.11 14.18
CA ARG A 362 -9.56 -12.02 15.33
C ARG A 362 -8.19 -12.70 15.52
N PRO A 363 -7.46 -12.42 16.61
CA PRO A 363 -6.22 -13.13 16.91
C PRO A 363 -6.49 -14.63 17.05
N ARG A 364 -5.56 -15.47 16.58
CA ARG A 364 -5.69 -16.94 16.68
C ARG A 364 -5.64 -17.44 18.12
N ASP A 365 -4.94 -16.72 18.99
CA ASP A 365 -4.85 -17.01 20.42
C ASP A 365 -5.71 -16.05 21.23
N GLU A 366 -6.73 -16.54 21.93
CA GLU A 366 -7.58 -15.74 22.82
C GLU A 366 -6.79 -15.06 23.97
N LYS A 367 -5.62 -15.61 24.31
CA LYS A 367 -4.69 -15.05 25.31
C LYS A 367 -3.92 -13.83 24.80
N ALA A 368 -3.78 -13.67 23.48
CA ALA A 368 -3.06 -12.57 22.83
C ALA A 368 -4.06 -11.58 22.23
N LYS A 369 -4.82 -10.88 23.07
CA LYS A 369 -5.70 -9.79 22.62
C LYS A 369 -4.82 -8.72 21.94
N GLN A 370 -4.88 -8.62 20.61
CA GLN A 370 -4.14 -7.63 19.82
C GLN A 370 -4.84 -6.26 19.79
N THR A 371 -6.10 -6.19 20.24
CA THR A 371 -6.96 -5.02 20.16
C THR A 371 -6.99 -4.23 21.48
N TYR A 372 -6.83 -2.91 21.40
CA TYR A 372 -7.09 -2.02 22.52
C TYR A 372 -8.57 -1.63 22.56
N PHE A 373 -9.25 -1.91 23.68
CA PHE A 373 -10.65 -1.56 23.91
C PHE A 373 -10.76 -0.29 24.75
N LEU A 374 -11.77 0.53 24.46
CA LEU A 374 -12.05 1.75 25.20
C LEU A 374 -13.11 1.47 26.28
N GLU A 375 -12.80 1.76 27.54
CA GLU A 375 -13.79 1.72 28.61
C GLU A 375 -14.60 3.02 28.61
N ALA A 376 -15.92 2.93 28.42
CA ALA A 376 -16.79 4.07 28.63
C ALA A 376 -16.83 4.39 30.14
N ALA A 377 -16.62 5.65 30.51
CA ALA A 377 -16.73 6.09 31.90
C ALA A 377 -18.10 5.69 32.45
N LYS A 378 -18.11 4.72 33.38
CA LYS A 378 -19.33 4.24 34.02
C LYS A 378 -20.06 5.41 34.68
N GLY A 379 -21.13 5.90 34.05
CA GLY A 379 -22.21 6.53 34.80
C GLY A 379 -22.67 5.51 35.84
N LYS A 380 -22.77 5.91 37.12
CA LYS A 380 -23.21 5.06 38.22
C LYS A 380 -24.57 4.43 37.90
N SER A 381 -24.59 3.24 37.30
CA SER A 381 -25.78 2.40 37.18
C SER A 381 -25.49 1.06 37.85
N ASN A 382 -26.28 0.80 38.89
CA ASN A 382 -26.22 -0.31 39.82
C ASN A 382 -25.82 -1.66 39.19
N GLY A 383 -24.64 -2.16 39.57
CA GLY A 383 -24.46 -3.50 40.17
C GLY A 383 -25.02 -4.75 39.46
N LYS A 384 -25.36 -4.71 38.17
CA LYS A 384 -25.61 -5.90 37.37
C LYS A 384 -24.51 -6.01 36.32
N ALA A 385 -23.86 -7.17 36.28
CA ALA A 385 -22.96 -7.56 35.20
C ALA A 385 -23.72 -7.39 33.88
N GLN A 386 -23.45 -6.28 33.20
CA GLN A 386 -24.08 -5.96 31.94
C GLN A 386 -23.43 -6.89 30.90
N MET A 387 -24.26 -7.70 30.24
CA MET A 387 -23.88 -8.35 28.98
C MET A 387 -23.23 -7.30 28.05
N PRO A 388 -22.22 -7.67 27.24
CA PRO A 388 -21.51 -6.72 26.38
C PRO A 388 -22.53 -5.90 25.59
N SER A 389 -22.55 -4.58 25.81
CA SER A 389 -23.51 -3.72 25.14
C SER A 389 -23.09 -3.52 23.68
N ASP A 390 -24.07 -3.27 22.80
CA ASP A 390 -23.98 -3.05 21.34
C ASP A 390 -23.02 -1.91 20.87
N ALA A 391 -22.18 -1.35 21.75
CA ALA A 391 -21.33 -0.18 21.51
C ALA A 391 -19.96 -0.25 22.18
N ASP A 392 -19.33 -1.43 22.26
CA ASP A 392 -17.91 -1.50 22.63
C ASP A 392 -17.08 -0.83 21.52
N LEU A 393 -16.29 0.18 21.88
CA LEU A 393 -15.37 0.87 20.99
C LEU A 393 -13.95 0.32 21.16
N CYS A 394 -13.19 0.28 20.09
CA CYS A 394 -11.79 -0.10 20.09
C CYS A 394 -10.95 0.82 19.20
N LEU A 395 -9.65 0.86 19.46
CA LEU A 395 -8.69 1.47 18.54
C LEU A 395 -8.46 0.55 17.35
N ALA A 396 -8.52 1.10 16.15
CA ALA A 396 -8.34 0.35 14.92
C ALA A 396 -6.88 -0.13 14.79
N ALA A 397 -6.69 -1.42 14.48
CA ALA A 397 -5.37 -2.02 14.27
C ALA A 397 -4.80 -1.77 12.86
N THR A 398 -5.60 -1.15 11.99
CA THR A 398 -5.26 -0.72 10.63
C THR A 398 -6.39 0.17 10.11
N ALA A 399 -6.09 1.10 9.19
CA ALA A 399 -7.10 1.91 8.51
C ALA A 399 -8.04 1.09 7.60
N GLU A 400 -7.70 -0.18 7.32
CA GLU A 400 -8.58 -1.13 6.62
C GLU A 400 -9.97 -1.21 7.26
N ILE A 401 -10.03 -1.30 8.60
CA ILE A 401 -11.28 -1.52 9.35
C ILE A 401 -12.27 -0.36 9.15
N PRO A 402 -11.90 0.91 9.41
CA PRO A 402 -12.80 2.04 9.16
C PRO A 402 -13.06 2.27 7.66
N LEU A 403 -12.11 1.96 6.76
CA LEU A 403 -12.34 2.01 5.31
C LEU A 403 -13.41 1.00 4.86
N ALA A 404 -13.35 -0.23 5.37
CA ALA A 404 -14.38 -1.24 5.15
C ALA A 404 -15.73 -0.79 5.75
N GLY A 405 -15.70 -0.17 6.93
CA GLY A 405 -16.86 0.46 7.58
C GLY A 405 -17.53 1.53 6.73
N LEU A 406 -16.79 2.25 5.89
CA LEU A 406 -17.34 3.24 4.97
C LEU A 406 -18.32 2.61 3.96
N LEU A 407 -18.09 1.35 3.57
CA LEU A 407 -18.91 0.59 2.64
C LEU A 407 -19.97 -0.29 3.32
N ALA A 408 -19.89 -0.47 4.65
CA ALA A 408 -20.78 -1.34 5.40
C ALA A 408 -22.28 -1.00 5.19
N ALA A 409 -23.12 -2.04 5.13
CA ALA A 409 -24.56 -1.96 4.90
C ALA A 409 -24.98 -1.18 3.63
N ARG A 410 -24.09 -1.04 2.63
CA ARG A 410 -24.42 -0.42 1.34
C ARG A 410 -24.78 -1.46 0.30
N THR A 411 -25.61 -1.04 -0.65
CA THR A 411 -25.83 -1.76 -1.90
C THR A 411 -25.18 -0.98 -3.03
N ILE A 412 -24.19 -1.58 -3.68
CA ILE A 412 -23.42 -1.00 -4.78
C ILE A 412 -24.10 -1.42 -6.08
N ASP A 413 -24.36 -0.46 -6.97
CA ASP A 413 -24.96 -0.74 -8.27
C ASP A 413 -23.87 -1.11 -9.29
N GLY A 414 -23.78 -2.40 -9.64
CA GLY A 414 -22.79 -2.90 -10.59
C GLY A 414 -23.09 -2.56 -12.05
N THR A 415 -24.27 -1.99 -12.35
CA THR A 415 -24.67 -1.62 -13.73
C THR A 415 -24.21 -0.22 -14.14
N ARG A 416 -23.66 0.56 -13.19
CA ARG A 416 -23.18 1.92 -13.43
C ARG A 416 -21.84 1.86 -14.17
N LYS A 417 -21.88 2.08 -15.50
CA LYS A 417 -20.68 2.10 -16.36
C LYS A 417 -19.92 3.44 -16.24
N GLN A 418 -18.59 3.34 -16.28
CA GLN A 418 -17.67 4.47 -16.48
C GLN A 418 -18.15 5.41 -17.59
N GLY A 419 -18.41 6.66 -17.23
CA GLY A 419 -18.53 7.76 -18.20
C GLY A 419 -19.83 8.56 -18.15
N LYS A 420 -20.89 8.12 -17.46
CA LYS A 420 -22.03 9.01 -17.16
C LYS A 420 -21.77 9.75 -15.85
N ARG A 421 -20.96 10.83 -15.91
CA ARG A 421 -20.99 11.88 -14.87
C ARG A 421 -22.46 12.24 -14.67
N GLY A 422 -23.00 11.93 -13.49
CA GLY A 422 -24.35 12.33 -13.11
C GLY A 422 -24.54 13.81 -13.42
N SER A 423 -25.72 14.18 -13.92
CA SER A 423 -26.03 15.58 -14.18
C SER A 423 -25.75 16.41 -12.92
N LEU A 424 -25.41 17.69 -13.07
CA LEU A 424 -25.18 18.64 -11.97
C LEU A 424 -26.34 18.73 -10.94
N ALA A 425 -27.48 18.08 -11.17
CA ALA A 425 -28.59 17.98 -10.22
C ALA A 425 -28.36 17.01 -9.04
N ASP A 426 -27.28 16.21 -9.03
CA ASP A 426 -26.97 15.22 -7.97
C ASP A 426 -26.10 15.80 -6.82
N GLU A 427 -26.13 17.12 -6.55
CA GLU A 427 -25.24 17.77 -5.57
C GLU A 427 -25.34 17.19 -4.14
N ASP A 428 -26.49 16.62 -3.75
CA ASP A 428 -26.76 16.09 -2.40
C ASP A 428 -26.27 14.64 -2.15
N VAL A 429 -25.64 13.98 -3.13
CA VAL A 429 -25.22 12.57 -3.02
C VAL A 429 -23.75 12.48 -2.58
N SER A 430 -23.42 11.70 -1.54
CA SER A 430 -22.04 11.57 -1.04
C SER A 430 -21.07 11.00 -2.09
N LEU A 431 -19.78 11.36 -2.01
CA LEU A 431 -18.73 10.89 -2.94
C LEU A 431 -18.73 9.36 -3.11
N ILE A 432 -18.90 8.62 -2.01
CA ILE A 432 -18.93 7.14 -2.02
C ILE A 432 -20.18 6.59 -2.71
N GLN A 433 -21.33 7.27 -2.63
CA GLN A 433 -22.54 6.83 -3.34
C GLN A 433 -22.44 7.04 -4.86
N ARG A 434 -21.58 7.96 -5.29
CA ARG A 434 -21.29 8.19 -6.71
C ARG A 434 -20.15 7.30 -7.24
N ALA A 435 -19.42 6.62 -6.35
CA ALA A 435 -18.29 5.78 -6.74
C ALA A 435 -18.76 4.57 -7.57
N GLU A 436 -18.00 4.26 -8.61
CA GLU A 436 -18.21 3.13 -9.50
C GLU A 436 -17.20 2.02 -9.17
N LEU A 437 -17.53 0.78 -9.52
CA LEU A 437 -16.62 -0.35 -9.33
C LEU A 437 -15.48 -0.32 -10.37
N PRO A 438 -14.23 -0.66 -9.99
CA PRO A 438 -13.78 -0.92 -8.63
C PRO A 438 -13.71 0.36 -7.77
N ILE A 439 -14.25 0.32 -6.56
CA ILE A 439 -14.15 1.43 -5.60
C ILE A 439 -12.78 1.32 -4.93
N LYS A 440 -11.89 2.28 -5.20
CA LYS A 440 -10.52 2.33 -4.67
C LYS A 440 -10.40 3.43 -3.61
N LEU A 441 -10.11 3.06 -2.36
CA LEU A 441 -9.99 3.96 -1.21
C LEU A 441 -8.60 3.88 -0.61
N ALA A 442 -8.03 5.01 -0.17
CA ALA A 442 -6.75 5.03 0.51
C ALA A 442 -6.78 5.95 1.72
N ALA A 443 -6.12 5.56 2.81
CA ALA A 443 -6.07 6.35 4.02
C ALA A 443 -4.70 6.31 4.68
N LEU A 444 -4.23 7.46 5.16
CA LEU A 444 -3.26 7.52 6.24
C LEU A 444 -4.04 7.36 7.54
N GLY A 445 -3.67 6.37 8.35
CA GLY A 445 -4.26 6.16 9.68
C GLY A 445 -3.23 5.63 10.67
N HIS A 446 -3.59 5.67 11.96
CA HIS A 446 -2.77 5.08 13.01
C HIS A 446 -3.24 3.65 13.28
N ALA A 447 -2.30 2.71 13.30
CA ALA A 447 -2.55 1.33 13.66
C ALA A 447 -2.16 1.12 15.13
N PHE A 448 -3.12 0.67 15.95
CA PHE A 448 -2.90 0.35 17.36
C PHE A 448 -2.92 -1.16 17.57
N ARG A 449 -1.80 -1.74 18.01
CA ARG A 449 -1.65 -3.18 18.24
C ARG A 449 -1.05 -3.44 19.61
N ALA A 450 -1.72 -4.27 20.41
CA ALA A 450 -1.25 -4.56 21.76
C ALA A 450 0.00 -5.47 21.79
N GLU A 451 0.37 -6.08 20.65
CA GLU A 451 1.56 -6.95 20.49
C GLU A 451 1.72 -8.00 21.61
N ALA A 452 0.58 -8.44 22.17
CA ALA A 452 0.54 -9.41 23.26
C ALA A 452 1.17 -10.74 22.79
N GLY A 453 2.20 -11.19 23.49
CA GLY A 453 2.95 -12.41 23.16
C GLY A 453 4.28 -12.20 22.42
N ALA A 454 4.51 -11.03 21.84
CA ALA A 454 5.78 -10.70 21.20
C ALA A 454 6.76 -10.08 22.21
N ARG A 455 7.32 -10.87 23.14
CA ARG A 455 8.46 -10.42 23.97
C ARG A 455 9.76 -10.90 23.33
N GLY A 456 10.65 -10.00 22.91
CA GLY A 456 11.92 -10.38 22.29
C GLY A 456 12.63 -9.26 21.52
N ALA A 457 13.67 -9.63 20.76
CA ALA A 457 14.55 -8.71 20.04
C ALA A 457 13.82 -7.76 19.06
N ASP A 458 12.70 -8.21 18.47
CA ASP A 458 11.91 -7.40 17.53
C ASP A 458 11.16 -6.22 18.16
N THR A 459 11.00 -6.21 19.48
CA THR A 459 10.36 -5.09 20.21
C THR A 459 11.32 -3.93 20.50
N ARG A 460 12.62 -4.09 20.21
CA ARG A 460 13.62 -3.04 20.36
C ARG A 460 13.57 -2.12 19.14
N GLY A 461 13.29 -0.84 19.36
CA GLY A 461 13.30 0.20 18.33
C GLY A 461 11.97 0.38 17.63
N LEU A 462 11.98 0.48 16.29
CA LEU A 462 10.81 0.91 15.49
C LEU A 462 10.09 -0.22 14.73
N TYR A 463 10.62 -1.45 14.75
CA TYR A 463 10.11 -2.53 13.90
C TYR A 463 8.76 -3.09 14.36
N ARG A 464 8.59 -3.25 15.69
CA ARG A 464 7.35 -3.69 16.34
C ARG A 464 7.00 -2.76 17.50
N VAL A 465 6.01 -1.91 17.28
CA VAL A 465 5.56 -0.85 18.20
C VAL A 465 4.05 -0.89 18.37
N HIS A 466 3.54 -0.31 19.46
CA HIS A 466 2.11 -0.36 19.77
C HIS A 466 1.24 0.60 18.96
N GLN A 467 1.82 1.71 18.50
CA GLN A 467 1.19 2.69 17.61
C GLN A 467 2.12 2.99 16.45
N PHE A 468 1.60 2.98 15.23
CA PHE A 468 2.35 3.40 14.05
C PHE A 468 1.47 3.96 12.94
N SER A 469 2.04 4.89 12.17
CA SER A 469 1.43 5.44 10.96
C SER A 469 1.51 4.44 9.80
N LYS A 470 0.41 4.27 9.08
CA LYS A 470 0.29 3.37 7.94
C LYS A 470 -0.57 4.00 6.86
N ILE A 471 -0.18 3.82 5.60
CA ILE A 471 -1.03 4.13 4.44
C ILE A 471 -1.64 2.83 3.98
N GLU A 472 -2.96 2.75 4.03
CA GLU A 472 -3.73 1.58 3.62
C GLU A 472 -4.47 1.85 2.32
N MET A 473 -4.48 0.86 1.44
CA MET A 473 -5.34 0.76 0.27
C MET A 473 -6.45 -0.24 0.55
N PHE A 474 -7.69 0.11 0.23
CA PHE A 474 -8.86 -0.77 0.33
C PHE A 474 -9.65 -0.70 -0.97
N VAL A 475 -10.00 -1.85 -1.54
CA VAL A 475 -10.71 -1.93 -2.83
C VAL A 475 -11.94 -2.81 -2.70
N ALA A 476 -13.05 -2.41 -3.35
CA ALA A 476 -14.19 -3.27 -3.61
C ALA A 476 -14.38 -3.46 -5.12
N THR A 477 -14.41 -4.71 -5.59
CA THR A 477 -14.63 -5.08 -7.01
C THR A 477 -16.03 -5.69 -7.23
N ASP A 478 -16.36 -6.03 -8.47
CA ASP A 478 -17.68 -6.54 -8.90
C ASP A 478 -18.01 -7.98 -8.46
N GLY A 479 -17.21 -8.59 -7.58
CA GLY A 479 -17.45 -9.93 -7.07
C GLY A 479 -17.02 -11.06 -8.02
N GLN A 480 -16.37 -10.72 -9.15
CA GLN A 480 -15.73 -11.72 -10.01
C GLN A 480 -14.34 -12.05 -9.50
N LEU A 481 -13.99 -13.35 -9.53
CA LEU A 481 -12.72 -13.81 -8.97
C LEU A 481 -11.54 -13.29 -9.80
N GLU A 482 -11.66 -13.36 -11.12
CA GLU A 482 -10.70 -12.87 -12.11
C GLU A 482 -10.39 -11.38 -11.89
N ALA A 483 -11.44 -10.56 -11.75
CA ALA A 483 -11.29 -9.13 -11.49
C ALA A 483 -10.63 -8.85 -10.13
N SER A 484 -11.01 -9.59 -9.07
CA SER A 484 -10.38 -9.43 -7.75
C SER A 484 -8.92 -9.91 -7.73
N ASN A 485 -8.58 -10.99 -8.44
CA ASN A 485 -7.20 -11.47 -8.54
C ASN A 485 -6.33 -10.50 -9.34
N ALA A 486 -6.83 -9.95 -10.45
CA ALA A 486 -6.14 -8.90 -11.20
C ALA A 486 -5.93 -7.64 -10.35
N MET A 487 -6.88 -7.29 -9.48
CA MET A 487 -6.74 -6.17 -8.55
C MET A 487 -5.67 -6.43 -7.48
N LEU A 488 -5.52 -7.67 -7.00
CA LEU A 488 -4.44 -8.03 -6.06
C LEU A 488 -3.06 -7.80 -6.70
N GLU A 489 -2.89 -8.17 -7.97
CA GLU A 489 -1.68 -7.92 -8.75
C GLU A 489 -1.42 -6.42 -8.94
N GLU A 490 -2.47 -5.62 -9.19
CA GLU A 490 -2.35 -4.16 -9.28
C GLU A 490 -1.89 -3.54 -7.94
N LEU A 491 -2.49 -3.96 -6.82
CA LEU A 491 -2.12 -3.50 -5.48
C LEU A 491 -0.65 -3.83 -5.16
N ARG A 492 -0.21 -5.06 -5.48
CA ARG A 492 1.18 -5.47 -5.34
C ARG A 492 2.12 -4.59 -6.15
N GLY A 493 1.78 -4.32 -7.41
CA GLY A 493 2.58 -3.44 -8.27
C GLY A 493 2.72 -2.01 -7.72
N ILE A 494 1.69 -1.49 -7.03
CA ILE A 494 1.77 -0.18 -6.35
C ILE A 494 2.74 -0.24 -5.16
N GLN A 495 2.69 -1.30 -4.36
CA GLN A 495 3.61 -1.50 -3.23
C GLN A 495 5.06 -1.59 -3.71
N GLU A 496 5.30 -2.34 -4.79
CA GLU A 496 6.61 -2.45 -5.45
C GLU A 496 7.08 -1.10 -6.01
N GLU A 497 6.19 -0.28 -6.59
CA GLU A 497 6.53 1.09 -7.05
C GLU A 497 6.98 1.98 -5.88
N ILE A 498 6.28 1.93 -4.75
CA ILE A 498 6.61 2.70 -3.55
C ILE A 498 7.98 2.28 -3.02
N ILE A 499 8.19 0.99 -2.74
CA ILE A 499 9.41 0.46 -2.12
C ILE A 499 10.60 0.60 -3.08
N GLY A 500 10.43 0.21 -4.35
CA GLY A 500 11.47 0.33 -5.36
C GLY A 500 11.85 1.78 -5.66
N GLY A 501 10.90 2.72 -5.53
CA GLY A 501 11.18 4.16 -5.65
C GLY A 501 12.00 4.75 -4.50
N LEU A 502 12.06 4.08 -3.34
CA LEU A 502 12.97 4.43 -2.24
C LEU A 502 14.38 3.86 -2.41
N GLY A 503 14.62 3.10 -3.48
CA GLY A 503 15.90 2.44 -3.74
C GLY A 503 16.24 1.35 -2.73
N LEU A 504 15.23 0.75 -2.10
CA LEU A 504 15.39 -0.32 -1.13
C LEU A 504 15.38 -1.68 -1.85
N PRO A 505 16.27 -2.63 -1.48
CA PRO A 505 16.19 -3.99 -1.98
C PRO A 505 15.06 -4.74 -1.28
N TYR A 506 14.22 -5.40 -2.06
CA TYR A 506 13.04 -6.08 -1.53
C TYR A 506 12.80 -7.43 -2.21
N ARG A 507 12.04 -8.28 -1.52
CA ARG A 507 11.52 -9.54 -2.07
C ARG A 507 10.02 -9.63 -1.86
N VAL A 508 9.35 -10.31 -2.77
CA VAL A 508 7.90 -10.56 -2.74
C VAL A 508 7.67 -12.03 -2.44
N LEU A 509 6.84 -12.31 -1.43
CA LEU A 509 6.50 -13.66 -0.99
C LEU A 509 5.00 -13.92 -1.19
N ASP A 510 4.65 -15.05 -1.80
CA ASP A 510 3.30 -15.63 -1.77
C ASP A 510 3.16 -16.42 -0.47
N MET A 511 2.27 -15.94 0.40
CA MET A 511 2.21 -16.42 1.77
C MET A 511 1.44 -17.73 1.88
N PRO A 512 1.93 -18.69 2.69
CA PRO A 512 1.35 -20.01 2.77
C PRO A 512 0.07 -20.03 3.61
N THR A 513 -0.66 -21.13 3.56
CA THR A 513 -1.99 -21.29 4.21
C THR A 513 -1.98 -20.92 5.69
N GLU A 514 -0.94 -21.27 6.44
CA GLU A 514 -0.85 -20.94 7.87
C GLU A 514 -0.54 -19.45 8.12
N GLU A 515 -0.23 -18.62 7.12
CA GLU A 515 0.11 -17.18 7.30
C GLU A 515 -0.90 -16.19 6.66
N LEU A 516 -2.00 -16.69 6.09
CA LEU A 516 -3.00 -15.85 5.40
C LEU A 516 -3.83 -14.92 6.34
N GLY A 517 -3.94 -15.24 7.63
CA GLY A 517 -4.96 -14.64 8.50
C GLY A 517 -6.39 -15.10 8.14
N ALA A 518 -7.41 -14.73 8.93
CA ALA A 518 -8.75 -15.31 8.79
C ALA A 518 -9.50 -14.85 7.52
N SER A 519 -9.30 -13.61 7.07
CA SER A 519 -10.06 -13.00 5.97
C SER A 519 -9.45 -13.25 4.59
N ALA A 520 -8.14 -13.49 4.49
CA ALA A 520 -7.46 -13.56 3.19
C ALA A 520 -7.70 -14.90 2.47
N TYR A 521 -8.02 -14.80 1.19
CA TYR A 521 -8.09 -15.87 0.20
C TYR A 521 -6.73 -16.17 -0.41
N ARG A 522 -5.93 -15.11 -0.65
CA ARG A 522 -4.52 -15.13 -1.04
C ARG A 522 -3.85 -13.87 -0.50
N LYS A 523 -2.57 -13.95 -0.12
CA LYS A 523 -1.81 -12.86 0.49
C LYS A 523 -0.39 -12.81 -0.08
N TYR A 524 0.07 -11.61 -0.43
CA TYR A 524 1.46 -11.33 -0.73
C TYR A 524 2.08 -10.47 0.35
N ASP A 525 3.28 -10.81 0.82
CA ASP A 525 4.08 -9.96 1.68
C ASP A 525 5.30 -9.45 0.91
N ILE A 526 5.68 -8.20 1.17
CA ILE A 526 6.91 -7.61 0.65
C ILE A 526 7.83 -7.32 1.81
N GLU A 527 9.02 -7.90 1.74
CA GLU A 527 10.05 -7.75 2.75
C GLU A 527 11.24 -6.98 2.20
N VAL A 528 11.83 -6.14 3.04
CA VAL A 528 13.04 -5.39 2.73
C VAL A 528 14.21 -5.99 3.52
N TRP A 529 15.37 -6.09 2.89
CA TRP A 529 16.58 -6.50 3.59
C TRP A 529 17.02 -5.42 4.60
N MET A 530 17.21 -5.81 5.86
CA MET A 530 17.56 -4.91 6.97
C MET A 530 18.94 -5.31 7.54
N PRO A 531 20.04 -4.68 7.11
CA PRO A 531 21.40 -5.13 7.46
C PRO A 531 21.73 -5.01 8.95
N GLY A 532 21.12 -4.06 9.68
CA GLY A 532 21.27 -3.97 11.13
C GLY A 532 20.63 -5.15 11.87
N ARG A 533 19.54 -5.69 11.30
CA ARG A 533 18.86 -6.90 11.79
C ARG A 533 19.46 -8.19 11.23
N GLY A 534 20.18 -8.15 10.11
CA GLY A 534 20.69 -9.33 9.42
C GLY A 534 19.60 -10.24 8.86
N SER A 535 18.41 -9.68 8.59
CA SER A 535 17.26 -10.44 8.11
C SER A 535 16.36 -9.60 7.20
N TRP A 536 15.51 -10.29 6.44
CA TRP A 536 14.41 -9.66 5.71
C TRP A 536 13.30 -9.29 6.70
N GLY A 537 12.69 -8.12 6.51
CA GLY A 537 11.57 -7.68 7.33
C GLY A 537 10.40 -7.20 6.50
N GLU A 538 9.21 -7.74 6.75
CA GLU A 538 7.94 -7.32 6.14
C GLU A 538 7.73 -5.82 6.31
N VAL A 539 7.56 -5.09 5.21
CA VAL A 539 7.20 -3.65 5.22
C VAL A 539 5.80 -3.41 4.66
N SER A 540 5.21 -4.42 4.03
CA SER A 540 3.99 -4.30 3.26
C SER A 540 3.34 -5.68 3.05
N SER A 541 2.01 -5.71 2.98
CA SER A 541 1.21 -6.91 2.74
C SER A 541 -0.04 -6.57 1.94
N ALA A 542 -0.49 -7.44 1.06
CA ALA A 542 -1.69 -7.29 0.24
C ALA A 542 -2.53 -8.57 0.24
N SER A 543 -3.83 -8.46 0.46
CA SER A 543 -4.74 -9.60 0.54
C SER A 543 -5.96 -9.43 -0.35
N ASN A 544 -6.32 -10.49 -1.07
CA ASN A 544 -7.66 -10.63 -1.62
C ASN A 544 -8.54 -11.30 -0.56
N CYS A 545 -9.61 -10.66 -0.11
CA CYS A 545 -10.53 -11.19 0.90
C CYS A 545 -11.83 -11.74 0.31
N THR A 546 -11.95 -11.77 -1.03
CA THR A 546 -13.15 -12.19 -1.75
C THR A 546 -14.42 -11.62 -1.08
N SER A 547 -15.47 -12.42 -0.89
CA SER A 547 -16.72 -11.96 -0.26
C SER A 547 -16.69 -12.00 1.28
N TYR A 548 -15.58 -12.40 1.92
CA TYR A 548 -15.52 -12.65 3.37
C TYR A 548 -15.98 -11.46 4.21
N GLN A 549 -15.40 -10.28 3.93
CA GLN A 549 -15.72 -9.04 4.66
C GLN A 549 -17.05 -8.46 4.17
N ALA A 550 -17.31 -8.52 2.86
CA ALA A 550 -18.55 -8.03 2.26
C ALA A 550 -19.79 -8.69 2.87
N LEU A 551 -19.77 -10.02 3.06
CA LEU A 551 -20.85 -10.77 3.71
C LEU A 551 -21.05 -10.34 5.17
N ARG A 552 -19.96 -10.18 5.93
CA ARG A 552 -19.99 -9.80 7.36
C ARG A 552 -20.43 -8.36 7.59
N LEU A 553 -20.09 -7.47 6.65
CA LEU A 553 -20.41 -6.05 6.68
C LEU A 553 -21.73 -5.71 5.97
N GLY A 554 -22.35 -6.69 5.30
CA GLY A 554 -23.59 -6.49 4.55
C GLY A 554 -23.41 -5.60 3.32
N ILE A 555 -22.25 -5.66 2.65
CA ILE A 555 -21.97 -4.95 1.41
C ILE A 555 -22.54 -5.75 0.25
N LYS A 556 -23.64 -5.27 -0.31
CA LYS A 556 -24.39 -5.97 -1.37
C LYS A 556 -24.03 -5.41 -2.73
N LEU A 557 -24.08 -6.27 -3.74
CA LEU A 557 -24.01 -5.89 -5.15
C LEU A 557 -25.41 -6.03 -5.75
N LYS A 558 -25.89 -4.99 -6.42
CA LYS A 558 -27.11 -5.06 -7.23
C LYS A 558 -26.70 -5.57 -8.62
N SER A 559 -27.05 -6.81 -8.91
CA SER A 559 -26.87 -7.44 -10.23
C SER A 559 -28.14 -7.27 -11.08
N ALA A 560 -27.96 -7.16 -12.41
CA ALA A 560 -29.06 -7.15 -13.38
C ALA A 560 -29.74 -8.51 -13.55
N THR A 561 -29.02 -9.60 -13.24
CA THR A 561 -29.51 -10.98 -13.39
C THR A 561 -29.69 -11.61 -12.01
N PRO A 562 -30.91 -12.06 -11.63
CA PRO A 562 -31.09 -12.83 -10.42
C PRO A 562 -30.28 -14.13 -10.51
N PRO A 563 -29.66 -14.61 -9.41
CA PRO A 563 -28.95 -15.88 -9.42
C PRO A 563 -29.89 -17.00 -9.88
N SER A 564 -29.42 -17.82 -10.83
CA SER A 564 -30.14 -19.01 -11.30
C SER A 564 -30.47 -19.91 -10.10
N PRO A 565 -31.74 -20.34 -9.92
CA PRO A 565 -32.11 -21.30 -8.88
C PRO A 565 -31.46 -22.68 -9.05
N GLU A 566 -30.90 -23.00 -10.22
CA GLU A 566 -30.43 -24.34 -10.57
C GLU A 566 -29.01 -24.66 -10.10
N SER A 567 -28.16 -23.67 -9.80
CA SER A 567 -26.76 -23.92 -9.42
C SER A 567 -26.58 -24.37 -7.96
N GLY A 568 -27.63 -24.46 -7.15
CA GLY A 568 -27.57 -24.87 -5.74
C GLY A 568 -26.77 -23.94 -4.80
N ASP A 569 -25.99 -23.02 -5.37
CA ASP A 569 -25.13 -22.06 -4.70
C ASP A 569 -25.79 -20.69 -4.78
N MET A 570 -26.61 -20.36 -3.77
CA MET A 570 -27.15 -19.01 -3.59
C MET A 570 -26.00 -18.07 -3.19
N ARG A 571 -25.11 -17.73 -4.12
CA ARG A 571 -24.16 -16.64 -3.90
C ARG A 571 -24.96 -15.36 -3.74
N HIS A 572 -24.98 -14.82 -2.52
CA HIS A 572 -25.47 -13.47 -2.29
C HIS A 572 -24.63 -12.55 -3.19
N PRO A 573 -25.25 -11.76 -4.08
CA PRO A 573 -24.50 -10.87 -4.94
C PRO A 573 -23.83 -9.85 -4.02
N THR A 574 -22.52 -10.01 -3.86
CA THR A 574 -21.67 -9.24 -2.96
C THR A 574 -20.41 -8.85 -3.72
N VAL A 575 -19.79 -7.77 -3.30
CA VAL A 575 -18.48 -7.37 -3.84
C VAL A 575 -17.39 -8.30 -3.32
N HIS A 576 -16.26 -8.34 -4.02
CA HIS A 576 -15.02 -8.82 -3.43
C HIS A 576 -14.25 -7.65 -2.83
N THR A 577 -13.70 -7.81 -1.63
CA THR A 577 -12.87 -6.80 -0.98
C THR A 577 -11.40 -7.18 -1.01
N LEU A 578 -10.53 -6.18 -1.12
CA LEU A 578 -9.09 -6.33 -1.03
C LEU A 578 -8.53 -5.23 -0.14
N ASN A 579 -7.43 -5.54 0.54
CA ASN A 579 -6.66 -4.58 1.31
C ASN A 579 -5.18 -4.70 0.95
N ALA A 580 -4.44 -3.61 1.09
CA ALA A 580 -3.00 -3.59 0.89
C ALA A 580 -2.35 -2.45 1.67
N THR A 581 -1.30 -2.77 2.40
CA THR A 581 -0.41 -1.80 3.05
C THR A 581 0.37 -1.08 1.96
N ALA A 582 0.12 0.20 1.68
CA ALA A 582 0.98 0.95 0.76
C ALA A 582 2.33 1.28 1.41
N ALA A 583 2.32 1.61 2.71
CA ALA A 583 3.53 1.90 3.48
C ALA A 583 3.28 1.74 4.99
N ALA A 584 4.05 0.87 5.64
CA ALA A 584 4.17 0.84 7.11
C ALA A 584 5.35 1.74 7.53
N ILE A 585 5.04 2.95 8.01
CA ILE A 585 6.03 4.04 8.05
C ILE A 585 7.23 3.74 8.96
N PRO A 586 7.07 3.25 10.20
CA PRO A 586 8.23 2.95 11.04
C PRO A 586 9.16 1.89 10.46
N ARG A 587 8.60 0.87 9.78
CA ARG A 587 9.42 -0.18 9.15
C ARG A 587 10.17 0.35 7.92
N LEU A 588 9.59 1.28 7.17
CA LEU A 588 10.29 1.98 6.10
C LEU A 588 11.38 2.94 6.63
N ILE A 589 11.17 3.58 7.78
CA ILE A 589 12.21 4.37 8.47
C ILE A 589 13.39 3.46 8.82
N VAL A 590 13.14 2.29 9.44
CA VAL A 590 14.18 1.29 9.71
C VAL A 590 14.91 0.94 8.42
N ALA A 591 14.18 0.49 7.39
CA ALA A 591 14.78 0.10 6.11
C ALA A 591 15.68 1.19 5.49
N ILE A 592 15.24 2.45 5.50
CA ILE A 592 16.02 3.58 4.97
C ILE A 592 17.27 3.83 5.81
N LEU A 593 17.14 3.88 7.13
CA LEU A 593 18.28 4.12 8.00
C LEU A 593 19.33 3.02 7.81
N GLU A 594 18.95 1.75 7.90
CA GLU A 594 19.91 0.65 7.87
C GLU A 594 20.59 0.52 6.49
N ASN A 595 19.85 0.67 5.39
CA ASN A 595 20.41 0.56 4.03
C ASN A 595 21.23 1.80 3.63
N HIS A 596 20.67 3.00 3.80
CA HIS A 596 21.26 4.24 3.26
C HIS A 596 22.23 4.91 4.23
N GLY A 597 21.99 4.77 5.53
CA GLY A 597 22.88 5.19 6.60
C GLY A 597 22.95 6.70 6.84
N VAL A 598 24.02 7.11 7.51
CA VAL A 598 24.33 8.50 7.87
C VAL A 598 25.69 8.88 7.29
N GLU A 599 25.80 10.09 6.73
CA GLU A 599 27.05 10.62 6.18
C GLU A 599 27.39 11.96 6.83
N LYS A 600 28.53 12.03 7.54
CA LYS A 600 29.01 13.25 8.22
C LYS A 600 27.93 13.86 9.14
N GLY A 601 27.21 13.02 9.88
CA GLY A 601 26.13 13.43 10.78
C GLY A 601 24.81 13.77 10.09
N LYS A 602 24.68 13.56 8.78
CA LYS A 602 23.46 13.82 7.99
C LYS A 602 22.76 12.53 7.58
N LEU A 603 21.44 12.49 7.65
CA LEU A 603 20.67 11.34 7.15
C LEU A 603 20.85 11.23 5.63
N VAL A 604 21.06 10.01 5.11
CA VAL A 604 21.10 9.75 3.68
C VAL A 604 19.69 9.32 3.23
N LEU A 605 18.99 10.18 2.48
CA LEU A 605 17.59 9.95 2.09
C LEU A 605 17.43 9.83 0.57
N PRO A 606 16.51 8.98 0.06
CA PRO A 606 16.19 8.90 -1.36
C PRO A 606 15.73 10.24 -1.93
N ASP A 607 16.19 10.60 -3.12
CA ASP A 607 15.82 11.84 -3.80
C ASP A 607 14.34 11.90 -4.20
N THR A 608 13.66 10.75 -4.28
CA THR A 608 12.20 10.64 -4.43
C THR A 608 11.42 11.27 -3.29
N LEU A 609 12.04 11.43 -2.10
CA LEU A 609 11.41 12.09 -0.96
C LEU A 609 11.53 13.63 -1.00
N LYS A 610 12.37 14.21 -1.88
CA LYS A 610 12.57 15.67 -1.96
C LYS A 610 11.29 16.49 -2.08
N PRO A 611 10.31 16.13 -2.93
CA PRO A 611 9.08 16.91 -3.06
C PRO A 611 8.22 16.94 -1.78
N PHE A 612 8.49 16.01 -0.86
CA PHE A 612 7.72 15.79 0.36
C PHE A 612 8.49 16.18 1.62
N TRP A 613 9.73 16.67 1.49
CA TRP A 613 10.58 17.04 2.61
C TRP A 613 10.26 18.44 3.11
N LEU A 614 9.66 18.54 4.30
CA LEU A 614 9.14 19.79 4.84
C LEU A 614 10.21 20.85 5.13
N ALA A 615 11.44 20.44 5.46
CA ALA A 615 12.56 21.36 5.70
C ALA A 615 13.23 21.91 4.42
N GLY A 616 12.74 21.51 3.25
CA GLY A 616 13.24 21.96 1.95
C GLY A 616 14.43 21.15 1.41
N ASP A 617 14.66 21.24 0.10
CA ASP A 617 15.65 20.43 -0.62
C ASP A 617 17.12 20.72 -0.23
N LYS A 618 17.37 21.86 0.40
CA LYS A 618 18.70 22.33 0.85
C LYS A 618 18.95 22.15 2.34
N ASP A 619 18.12 21.35 3.03
CA ASP A 619 18.30 21.06 4.45
C ASP A 619 19.74 20.60 4.76
N PRO A 620 20.48 21.30 5.65
CA PRO A 620 21.85 20.93 5.98
C PRO A 620 21.95 19.58 6.70
N ASN A 621 20.84 19.02 7.18
CA ASN A 621 20.78 17.76 7.93
C ASN A 621 20.60 16.51 7.06
N VAL A 622 20.36 16.69 5.75
CA VAL A 622 20.06 15.59 4.83
C VAL A 622 21.06 15.59 3.67
N THR A 623 21.46 14.38 3.28
CA THR A 623 22.17 14.11 2.03
C THR A 623 21.27 13.30 1.11
N TRP A 624 21.05 13.78 -0.11
CA TRP A 624 20.16 13.13 -1.06
C TRP A 624 20.86 12.05 -1.88
N LEU A 625 20.35 10.83 -1.79
CA LEU A 625 20.73 9.68 -2.60
C LEU A 625 19.93 9.67 -3.91
N TYR A 626 20.62 9.65 -5.06
CA TYR A 626 19.96 9.61 -6.35
C TYR A 626 19.46 8.20 -6.67
N THR A 627 18.14 8.02 -6.77
CA THR A 627 17.50 6.73 -7.09
C THR A 627 17.25 6.51 -8.58
N GLY A 628 17.28 7.58 -9.38
CA GLY A 628 16.93 7.53 -10.80
C GLY A 628 15.43 7.44 -11.09
N LYS A 629 14.57 7.53 -10.07
CA LYS A 629 13.11 7.43 -10.18
C LYS A 629 12.40 8.78 -10.17
N LEU A 630 13.03 9.83 -9.64
CA LEU A 630 12.51 11.19 -9.72
C LEU A 630 12.68 11.75 -11.13
N ASP A 631 11.62 12.36 -11.66
CA ASP A 631 11.55 12.78 -13.06
C ASP A 631 12.73 13.68 -13.48
N SER A 632 13.35 13.31 -14.60
CA SER A 632 14.69 13.72 -15.00
C SER A 632 14.86 15.18 -15.48
N SER A 633 13.82 16.01 -15.34
CA SER A 633 13.76 17.37 -15.88
C SER A 633 14.58 18.40 -15.09
N SER A 634 15.07 18.06 -13.88
CA SER A 634 15.66 19.05 -12.96
C SER A 634 17.17 18.93 -12.70
N GLN A 635 17.86 17.89 -13.20
CA GLN A 635 19.30 17.65 -12.89
C GLN A 635 20.19 17.51 -14.14
N PRO A 636 21.28 18.30 -14.28
CA PRO A 636 22.25 18.16 -15.38
C PRO A 636 22.84 16.75 -15.45
N ARG A 637 23.00 16.20 -16.67
CA ARG A 637 23.57 14.85 -16.93
C ARG A 637 24.88 14.59 -16.17
N LEU A 638 25.71 15.63 -16.01
CA LEU A 638 26.97 15.58 -15.28
C LEU A 638 26.80 15.32 -13.77
N LYS A 639 25.80 15.92 -13.12
CA LYS A 639 25.54 15.69 -11.69
C LYS A 639 25.08 14.25 -11.43
N ARG A 640 24.29 13.68 -12.36
CA ARG A 640 23.87 12.27 -12.32
C ARG A 640 25.05 11.31 -12.45
N ALA A 641 25.93 11.55 -13.43
CA ALA A 641 27.13 10.76 -13.62
C ALA A 641 28.06 10.83 -12.39
N LEU A 642 28.27 12.03 -11.84
CA LEU A 642 29.10 12.23 -10.64
C LEU A 642 28.53 11.58 -9.39
N ALA A 643 27.19 11.61 -9.21
CA ALA A 643 26.54 10.94 -8.08
C ALA A 643 26.70 9.41 -8.16
N ARG A 644 26.55 8.83 -9.36
CA ARG A 644 26.74 7.39 -9.60
C ARG A 644 28.20 6.97 -9.38
N VAL A 645 29.16 7.78 -9.83
CA VAL A 645 30.58 7.52 -9.56
C VAL A 645 30.88 7.61 -8.06
N ARG A 646 30.27 8.56 -7.33
CA ARG A 646 30.44 8.65 -5.87
C ARG A 646 29.86 7.45 -5.13
N SER A 647 28.69 6.93 -5.55
CA SER A 647 28.12 5.74 -4.92
C SER A 647 28.98 4.51 -5.18
N ILE A 648 29.48 4.32 -6.41
CA ILE A 648 30.38 3.22 -6.77
C ILE A 648 31.71 3.34 -6.01
N ALA A 649 32.25 4.55 -5.82
CA ALA A 649 33.45 4.81 -5.02
C ALA A 649 33.27 4.40 -3.56
N LYS A 650 32.14 4.79 -2.96
CA LYS A 650 31.78 4.41 -1.58
C LYS A 650 31.63 2.88 -1.43
N LYS A 651 30.98 2.19 -2.39
CA LYS A 651 30.88 0.71 -2.44
C LYS A 651 32.27 0.06 -2.52
N ASN A 652 33.17 0.68 -3.27
CA ASN A 652 34.56 0.26 -3.38
C ASN A 652 35.47 0.85 -2.29
N GLY A 653 34.95 1.39 -1.18
CA GLY A 653 35.76 1.91 -0.06
C GLY A 653 36.84 2.93 -0.47
N THR A 654 36.64 3.64 -1.59
CA THR A 654 37.62 4.58 -2.18
C THR A 654 36.97 5.94 -2.38
N ASP A 655 37.75 7.00 -2.58
CA ASP A 655 37.21 8.31 -2.93
C ASP A 655 36.95 8.46 -4.44
N ALA A 656 35.85 9.12 -4.80
CA ALA A 656 35.44 9.30 -6.19
C ALA A 656 36.51 9.89 -7.13
N PRO A 657 37.34 10.87 -6.70
CA PRO A 657 38.47 11.33 -7.52
C PRO A 657 39.47 10.23 -7.84
N THR A 658 39.82 9.38 -6.88
CA THR A 658 40.76 8.28 -7.07
C THR A 658 40.19 7.22 -7.99
N MET A 659 38.89 6.91 -7.87
CA MET A 659 38.20 6.01 -8.79
C MET A 659 38.20 6.52 -10.24
N VAL A 660 37.95 7.80 -10.45
CA VAL A 660 38.00 8.41 -11.80
C VAL A 660 39.44 8.39 -12.33
N ALA A 661 40.43 8.70 -11.48
CA ALA A 661 41.84 8.62 -11.86
C ALA A 661 42.24 7.18 -12.26
N SER A 662 41.82 6.16 -11.50
CA SER A 662 42.03 4.75 -11.84
C SER A 662 41.44 4.40 -13.19
N PHE A 663 40.20 4.82 -13.47
CA PHE A 663 39.58 4.59 -14.76
C PHE A 663 40.38 5.24 -15.90
N LEU A 664 40.82 6.50 -15.74
CA LEU A 664 41.61 7.19 -16.77
C LEU A 664 42.95 6.49 -17.03
N VAL A 665 43.66 6.09 -15.98
CA VAL A 665 44.93 5.37 -16.09
C VAL A 665 44.73 4.02 -16.78
N LEU A 666 43.73 3.24 -16.36
CA LEU A 666 43.41 1.96 -16.99
C LEU A 666 42.93 2.13 -18.44
N HIS A 667 42.18 3.19 -18.74
CA HIS A 667 41.71 3.47 -20.09
C HIS A 667 42.86 3.73 -21.07
N GLU A 668 43.89 4.45 -20.62
CA GLU A 668 45.12 4.69 -21.39
C GLU A 668 46.00 3.44 -21.47
N LEU A 669 46.19 2.72 -20.35
CA LEU A 669 47.00 1.49 -20.34
C LEU A 669 46.41 0.40 -21.25
N THR A 670 45.10 0.23 -21.22
CA THR A 670 44.38 -0.69 -22.13
C THR A 670 44.40 -0.23 -23.59
N ALA A 671 44.84 1.00 -23.88
CA ALA A 671 45.14 1.45 -25.24
C ALA A 671 46.59 1.13 -25.62
N ILE A 672 47.53 1.57 -24.78
CA ILE A 672 48.96 1.64 -25.11
C ILE A 672 49.58 0.25 -25.13
N VAL A 673 49.27 -0.60 -24.15
CA VAL A 673 49.89 -1.93 -24.03
C VAL A 673 49.51 -2.82 -25.21
N PRO A 674 48.22 -2.97 -25.58
CA PRO A 674 47.86 -3.74 -26.77
C PRO A 674 48.38 -3.12 -28.07
N LEU A 675 48.42 -1.79 -28.18
CA LEU A 675 48.96 -1.10 -29.36
C LEU A 675 50.43 -1.46 -29.58
N ALA A 676 51.24 -1.43 -28.52
CA ALA A 676 52.66 -1.78 -28.59
C ALA A 676 52.86 -3.26 -28.89
N ILE A 677 52.13 -4.16 -28.21
CA ILE A 677 52.22 -5.61 -28.42
C ILE A 677 51.84 -5.95 -29.87
N MET A 678 50.71 -5.45 -30.36
CA MET A 678 50.25 -5.71 -31.72
C MET A 678 51.18 -5.13 -32.77
N PHE A 679 51.79 -3.97 -32.52
CA PHE A 679 52.81 -3.40 -33.41
C PHE A 679 54.00 -4.36 -33.61
N TYR A 680 54.54 -4.93 -32.51
CA TYR A 680 55.66 -5.86 -32.59
C TYR A 680 55.26 -7.22 -33.17
N ILE A 681 54.07 -7.73 -32.83
CA ILE A 681 53.53 -8.99 -33.41
C ILE A 681 53.34 -8.85 -34.92
N PHE A 682 52.74 -7.76 -35.38
CA PHE A 682 52.56 -7.48 -36.81
C PHE A 682 53.89 -7.28 -37.54
N GLY A 683 54.89 -6.71 -36.86
CA GLY A 683 56.27 -6.68 -37.32
C GLY A 683 56.84 -8.09 -37.52
N ALA A 684 56.74 -8.95 -36.50
CA ALA A 684 57.27 -10.31 -36.53
C ALA A 684 56.58 -11.21 -37.56
N LEU A 685 55.28 -11.01 -37.79
CA LEU A 685 54.48 -11.77 -38.75
C LEU A 685 54.51 -11.19 -40.18
N GLY A 686 55.23 -10.08 -40.41
CA GLY A 686 55.30 -9.42 -41.72
C GLY A 686 53.95 -8.90 -42.22
N VAL A 687 52.99 -8.65 -41.33
CA VAL A 687 51.63 -8.23 -41.68
C VAL A 687 51.65 -6.88 -42.39
N GLY A 688 52.45 -5.94 -41.91
CA GLY A 688 52.59 -4.61 -42.51
C GLY A 688 53.18 -4.65 -43.89
N THR A 689 54.19 -5.50 -44.13
CA THR A 689 54.76 -5.72 -45.47
C THR A 689 53.77 -6.43 -46.40
N ALA A 690 53.00 -7.39 -45.90
CA ALA A 690 51.97 -8.08 -46.68
C ALA A 690 50.80 -7.14 -47.06
N VAL A 691 50.34 -6.31 -46.11
CA VAL A 691 49.31 -5.29 -46.36
C VAL A 691 49.83 -4.25 -47.34
N LEU A 692 51.09 -3.81 -47.21
CA LEU A 692 51.69 -2.84 -48.12
C LEU A 692 51.81 -3.44 -49.54
N ASN A 693 52.27 -4.69 -49.66
CA ASN A 693 52.36 -5.38 -50.95
C ASN A 693 50.99 -5.67 -51.57
N TRP A 694 49.97 -5.96 -50.77
CA TRP A 694 48.59 -6.10 -51.24
C TRP A 694 48.01 -4.76 -51.71
N LEU A 695 48.31 -3.66 -51.00
CA LEU A 695 47.85 -2.32 -51.38
C LEU A 695 48.62 -1.72 -52.56
N LEU A 696 49.85 -2.20 -52.81
CA LEU A 696 50.79 -1.70 -53.83
C LEU A 696 51.06 -2.70 -54.97
N GLY A 697 50.37 -3.85 -54.99
CA GLY A 697 50.64 -4.98 -55.88
C GLY A 697 50.52 -4.66 -57.37
N ASP A 698 51.47 -5.23 -58.12
CA ASP A 698 51.75 -5.32 -59.55
C ASP A 698 51.34 -4.17 -60.47
N ALA A 699 52.38 -3.47 -60.94
CA ALA A 699 52.33 -2.44 -61.96
C ALA A 699 51.96 -3.06 -63.31
N GLU A 700 50.71 -2.96 -63.70
CA GLU A 700 50.26 -2.80 -65.09
C GLU A 700 48.82 -2.26 -65.04
N ASP A 701 48.48 -1.32 -65.93
CA ASP A 701 47.20 -0.59 -66.02
C ASP A 701 47.00 0.64 -65.13
N ALA A 702 47.90 1.61 -65.26
CA ALA A 702 47.65 3.00 -64.90
C ALA A 702 46.92 3.76 -66.02
N SER A 703 45.59 3.60 -66.12
CA SER A 703 44.74 4.57 -66.84
C SER A 703 43.41 4.82 -66.12
N LYS A 704 43.47 5.63 -65.06
CA LYS A 704 42.40 6.54 -64.59
C LYS A 704 42.85 7.22 -63.29
N GLU A 705 42.75 8.55 -63.26
CA GLU A 705 42.93 9.37 -62.06
C GLU A 705 41.93 8.92 -60.97
N SER A 706 42.39 8.06 -60.08
CA SER A 706 41.62 7.52 -58.96
C SER A 706 42.22 7.96 -57.64
N HIS A 707 41.40 8.02 -56.59
CA HIS A 707 41.78 8.28 -55.20
C HIS A 707 43.04 7.52 -54.74
N ALA A 708 43.32 6.36 -55.35
CA ALA A 708 44.54 5.58 -55.14
C ALA A 708 45.85 6.33 -55.49
N ALA A 709 45.88 7.18 -56.52
CA ALA A 709 47.08 7.96 -56.88
C ALA A 709 47.35 9.12 -55.91
N ARG A 710 46.27 9.78 -55.44
CA ARG A 710 46.36 10.82 -54.39
C ARG A 710 46.79 10.21 -53.06
N PHE A 711 46.27 9.03 -52.73
CA PHE A 711 46.67 8.28 -51.55
C PHE A 711 48.14 7.84 -51.62
N ARG A 712 48.62 7.33 -52.77
CA ARG A 712 50.02 6.99 -53.01
C ARG A 712 50.97 8.18 -52.80
N THR A 713 50.60 9.33 -53.35
CA THR A 713 51.40 10.57 -53.20
C THR A 713 51.42 11.04 -51.75
N TRP A 714 50.27 10.99 -51.06
CA TRP A 714 50.17 11.33 -49.64
C TRP A 714 50.96 10.38 -48.74
N ALA A 715 50.88 9.07 -48.98
CA ALA A 715 51.58 8.04 -48.22
C ALA A 715 53.10 8.22 -48.33
N ARG A 716 53.61 8.45 -49.55
CA ARG A 716 55.05 8.70 -49.79
C ARG A 716 55.56 9.95 -49.06
N ILE A 717 54.79 11.06 -49.11
CA ILE A 717 55.12 12.30 -48.40
C ILE A 717 55.15 12.09 -46.86
N LYS A 718 54.28 11.23 -46.34
CA LYS A 718 54.25 10.92 -44.90
C LYS A 718 55.40 10.02 -44.48
N GLU A 719 55.76 9.06 -45.33
CA GLU A 719 56.92 8.19 -45.15
C GLU A 719 58.22 9.01 -45.11
N GLU A 720 58.44 9.89 -46.09
CA GLU A 720 59.60 10.79 -46.14
C GLU A 720 59.71 11.67 -44.87
N ARG A 721 58.58 12.18 -44.34
CA ARG A 721 58.56 12.97 -43.10
C ARG A 721 58.84 12.14 -41.86
N PHE A 722 58.34 10.91 -41.81
CA PHE A 722 58.52 10.01 -40.67
C PHE A 722 59.97 9.52 -40.60
N GLU A 723 60.55 9.13 -41.74
CA GLU A 723 61.97 8.76 -41.82
C GLU A 723 62.89 9.91 -41.39
N ARG A 724 62.58 11.13 -41.85
CA ARG A 724 63.30 12.35 -41.44
C ARG A 724 63.21 12.60 -39.93
N TYR A 725 62.06 12.32 -39.30
CA TYR A 725 61.92 12.41 -37.84
C TYR A 725 62.75 11.33 -37.10
N CYS A 726 62.72 10.09 -37.59
CA CYS A 726 63.48 8.98 -37.02
C CYS A 726 64.99 9.19 -37.13
N ARG A 727 65.51 9.60 -38.30
CA ARG A 727 66.93 9.97 -38.51
C ARG A 727 67.35 11.15 -37.63
N LYS A 728 66.48 12.15 -37.42
CA LYS A 728 66.77 13.30 -36.52
C LYS A 728 66.84 12.92 -35.04
N LYS A 729 66.10 11.89 -34.62
CA LYS A 729 65.98 11.49 -33.20
C LYS A 729 66.76 10.24 -32.82
N GLY A 730 67.21 9.45 -33.78
CA GLY A 730 67.91 8.19 -33.56
C GLY A 730 66.97 7.06 -33.11
N TYR A 731 65.77 6.99 -33.69
CA TYR A 731 64.75 6.00 -33.33
C TYR A 731 64.56 4.94 -34.42
N LEU A 732 64.07 3.75 -34.03
CA LEU A 732 63.76 2.61 -34.93
C LEU A 732 64.97 2.12 -35.76
N GLY A 733 66.17 2.13 -35.16
CA GLY A 733 67.39 1.60 -35.80
C GLY A 733 68.20 2.62 -36.62
N PHE A 734 67.77 3.88 -36.69
CA PHE A 734 68.53 4.95 -37.33
C PHE A 734 69.52 5.59 -36.35
N GLU A 735 70.74 5.88 -36.82
CA GLU A 735 71.66 6.74 -36.09
C GLU A 735 71.18 8.20 -36.14
N LYS A 736 71.44 8.95 -35.07
CA LYS A 736 71.02 10.34 -34.95
C LYS A 736 71.84 11.23 -35.91
N GLN A 737 71.17 11.81 -36.89
CA GLN A 737 71.78 12.63 -37.94
C GLN A 737 71.31 14.10 -37.87
N ASP A 738 72.18 15.02 -38.30
CA ASP A 738 71.87 16.44 -38.40
C ASP A 738 71.01 16.76 -39.63
N VAL A 739 70.20 17.82 -39.54
CA VAL A 739 69.20 18.18 -40.57
C VAL A 739 69.85 18.38 -41.96
N LYS A 740 71.06 18.95 -42.00
CA LYS A 740 71.82 19.15 -43.25
C LYS A 740 72.23 17.82 -43.91
N THR A 741 72.56 16.81 -43.10
CA THR A 741 72.95 15.48 -43.56
C THR A 741 71.73 14.69 -44.04
N ILE A 742 70.57 14.88 -43.40
CA ILE A 742 69.31 14.22 -43.79
C ILE A 742 68.77 14.79 -45.11
N ASP A 743 68.82 16.11 -45.31
CA ASP A 743 68.32 16.75 -46.54
C ASP A 743 69.25 16.50 -47.75
N ALA A 744 70.53 16.17 -47.52
CA ALA A 744 71.48 15.77 -48.57
C ALA A 744 71.36 14.28 -48.97
N ALA A 745 70.65 13.46 -48.18
CA ALA A 745 70.48 12.05 -48.44
C ALA A 745 69.36 11.82 -49.48
N GLY A 746 69.74 11.54 -50.73
CA GLY A 746 68.81 11.28 -51.86
C GLY A 746 68.09 9.92 -51.80
N ASP A 747 68.04 9.29 -50.62
CA ASP A 747 67.50 7.96 -50.36
C ASP A 747 66.25 7.95 -49.47
N LEU A 748 65.78 9.13 -49.02
CA LEU A 748 64.53 9.30 -48.27
C LEU A 748 63.36 8.60 -48.98
N GLY A 749 62.67 7.70 -48.27
CA GLY A 749 61.51 6.96 -48.76
C GLY A 749 61.81 5.74 -49.64
N LYS A 750 63.07 5.28 -49.72
CA LYS A 750 63.45 4.08 -50.51
C LYS A 750 63.54 2.78 -49.69
N GLN A 751 63.36 2.83 -48.36
CA GLN A 751 63.43 1.65 -47.50
C GLN A 751 62.05 1.04 -47.23
N SER A 752 61.74 -0.07 -47.91
CA SER A 752 60.48 -0.85 -47.77
C SER A 752 60.16 -1.30 -46.33
N HIS A 753 61.18 -1.40 -45.47
CA HIS A 753 61.04 -1.78 -44.06
C HIS A 753 60.32 -0.71 -43.21
N LEU A 754 60.42 0.56 -43.59
CA LEU A 754 59.82 1.68 -42.87
C LEU A 754 58.32 1.81 -43.16
N ALA A 755 57.94 1.63 -44.42
CA ALA A 755 56.55 1.56 -44.86
C ALA A 755 55.79 0.40 -44.19
N GLY A 756 56.41 -0.78 -44.10
CA GLY A 756 55.85 -1.93 -43.39
C GLY A 756 55.64 -1.66 -41.89
N SER A 757 56.59 -1.00 -41.24
CA SER A 757 56.47 -0.60 -39.83
C SER A 757 55.36 0.43 -39.61
N PHE A 758 55.20 1.39 -40.51
CA PHE A 758 54.09 2.34 -40.47
C PHE A 758 52.73 1.64 -40.66
N ALA A 759 52.63 0.70 -41.60
CA ALA A 759 51.43 -0.09 -41.80
C ALA A 759 51.06 -0.93 -40.57
N ASN A 760 52.05 -1.52 -39.88
CA ASN A 760 51.85 -2.24 -38.61
C ASN A 760 51.25 -1.34 -37.53
N MET A 761 51.76 -0.11 -37.39
CA MET A 761 51.26 0.86 -36.41
C MET A 761 49.81 1.26 -36.69
N VAL A 762 49.48 1.50 -37.96
CA VAL A 762 48.12 1.86 -38.39
C VAL A 762 47.14 0.70 -38.17
N ALA A 763 47.53 -0.52 -38.54
CA ALA A 763 46.70 -1.72 -38.33
C ALA A 763 46.45 -1.98 -36.84
N ALA A 764 47.50 -1.89 -36.01
CA ALA A 764 47.38 -2.03 -34.56
C ALA A 764 46.44 -0.97 -33.97
N TYR A 765 46.55 0.29 -34.42
CA TYR A 765 45.68 1.38 -33.98
C TYR A 765 44.20 1.14 -34.32
N ILE A 766 43.91 0.67 -35.54
CA ILE A 766 42.54 0.39 -35.98
C ILE A 766 41.90 -0.70 -35.10
N ILE A 767 42.64 -1.77 -34.79
CA ILE A 767 42.16 -2.87 -33.95
C ILE A 767 41.94 -2.40 -32.50
N VAL A 768 42.90 -1.67 -31.92
CA VAL A 768 42.76 -1.09 -30.56
C VAL A 768 41.57 -0.13 -30.46
N LYS A 769 41.23 0.55 -31.55
CA LYS A 769 40.05 1.42 -31.64
C LYS A 769 38.75 0.63 -31.83
N ALA A 770 38.77 -0.46 -32.59
CA ALA A 770 37.63 -1.38 -32.72
C ALA A 770 37.26 -2.03 -31.37
N LEU A 771 38.25 -2.28 -30.51
CA LEU A 771 38.08 -2.83 -29.17
C LEU A 771 37.66 -1.79 -28.10
N LEU A 772 37.33 -0.55 -28.48
CA LEU A 772 37.00 0.52 -27.53
C LEU A 772 35.88 0.16 -26.54
N PRO A 773 34.75 -0.48 -26.92
CA PRO A 773 33.70 -0.85 -25.96
C PRO A 773 34.18 -1.86 -24.92
N LEU A 774 34.94 -2.88 -25.34
CA LEU A 774 35.56 -3.88 -24.46
C LEU A 774 36.58 -3.25 -23.52
N ARG A 775 37.39 -2.31 -24.00
CA ARG A 775 38.38 -1.58 -23.20
C ARG A 775 37.73 -0.70 -22.13
N ILE A 776 36.65 0.00 -22.47
CA ILE A 776 35.89 0.79 -21.51
C ILE A 776 35.28 -0.13 -20.44
N GLY A 777 34.67 -1.25 -20.85
CA GLY A 777 34.12 -2.25 -19.93
C GLY A 777 35.17 -2.81 -18.95
N ALA A 778 36.33 -3.22 -19.46
CA ALA A 778 37.44 -3.72 -18.65
C ALA A 778 37.99 -2.65 -17.69
N SER A 779 38.12 -1.40 -18.16
CA SER A 779 38.61 -0.29 -17.34
C SER A 779 37.65 0.05 -16.19
N ILE A 780 36.33 -0.05 -16.41
CA ILE A 780 35.32 0.16 -15.37
C ILE A 780 35.38 -0.96 -14.32
N ALA A 781 35.47 -2.23 -14.76
CA ALA A 781 35.53 -3.38 -13.87
C ALA A 781 36.79 -3.38 -12.98
N LEU A 782 37.93 -2.97 -13.54
CA LEU A 782 39.23 -2.97 -12.84
C LEU A 782 39.48 -1.70 -12.03
N ALA A 783 38.73 -0.61 -12.25
CA ALA A 783 38.96 0.67 -11.58
C ALA A 783 38.86 0.60 -10.05
N GLY A 784 37.89 -0.15 -9.52
CA GLY A 784 37.70 -0.32 -8.07
C GLY A 784 38.90 -1.03 -7.42
N PRO A 785 39.25 -2.26 -7.86
CA PRO A 785 40.43 -2.98 -7.38
C PRO A 785 41.72 -2.18 -7.52
N PHE A 786 41.98 -1.58 -8.69
CA PHE A 786 43.19 -0.78 -8.96
C PHE A 786 43.30 0.47 -8.06
N SER A 787 42.17 1.12 -7.79
CA SER A 787 42.13 2.26 -6.87
C SER A 787 42.60 1.88 -5.46
N ARG A 788 42.11 0.75 -4.94
CA ARG A 788 42.45 0.25 -3.59
C ARG A 788 43.91 -0.20 -3.49
N THR A 789 44.39 -0.95 -4.48
CA THR A 789 45.68 -1.64 -4.39
C THR A 789 46.85 -0.78 -4.81
N VAL A 790 46.65 0.17 -5.74
CA VAL A 790 47.74 0.95 -6.34
C VAL A 790 47.68 2.42 -5.92
N LEU A 791 46.56 3.11 -6.19
CA LEU A 791 46.50 4.57 -6.02
C LEU A 791 46.35 5.03 -4.56
N GLU A 792 45.57 4.34 -3.74
CA GLU A 792 45.41 4.72 -2.33
C GLU A 792 46.70 4.61 -1.50
N PRO A 793 47.49 3.52 -1.59
CA PRO A 793 48.79 3.45 -0.92
C PRO A 793 49.76 4.55 -1.36
N LEU A 794 49.78 4.86 -2.66
CA LEU A 794 50.59 5.97 -3.21
C LEU A 794 50.16 7.32 -2.62
N LYS A 795 48.86 7.58 -2.50
CA LYS A 795 48.31 8.81 -1.89
C LYS A 795 48.69 8.95 -0.41
N GLY A 796 48.77 7.83 0.33
CA GLY A 796 49.29 7.80 1.70
C GLY A 796 50.79 8.14 1.79
N MET A 797 51.56 7.76 0.78
CA MET A 797 52.99 8.05 0.66
C MET A 797 53.25 9.54 0.38
N PHE A 798 52.48 10.15 -0.52
CA PHE A 798 52.59 11.58 -0.88
C PHE A 798 52.06 12.54 0.21
N ARG A 799 51.24 12.08 1.16
CA ARG A 799 50.80 12.89 2.31
C ARG A 799 51.83 13.00 3.44
N ARG A 800 52.94 12.25 3.39
CA ARG A 800 54.02 12.30 4.40
C ARG A 800 55.08 13.37 4.14
N THR A 801 54.86 14.28 3.19
CA THR A 801 55.69 15.48 3.01
C THR A 801 55.06 16.67 3.75
N PRO A 802 55.78 17.36 4.66
CA PRO A 802 55.19 18.43 5.47
C PRO A 802 55.05 19.71 4.64
N LEU A 803 53.84 19.94 4.09
CA LEU A 803 53.46 21.25 3.59
C LEU A 803 52.83 22.07 4.73
N LEU A 804 53.58 23.11 5.13
CA LEU A 804 53.22 24.30 5.91
C LEU A 804 51.81 24.32 6.53
N ARG A 805 51.78 24.17 7.88
CA ARG A 805 50.61 24.41 8.73
C ARG A 805 50.16 25.89 8.64
N PRO A 806 48.85 26.20 8.56
CA PRO A 806 48.35 27.54 8.79
C PRO A 806 48.51 27.91 10.27
N ARG A 807 49.02 29.11 10.54
CA ARG A 807 49.14 29.73 11.87
C ARG A 807 47.77 29.85 12.56
N THR A 808 47.60 29.26 13.74
CA THR A 808 46.57 29.62 14.71
C THR A 808 47.02 30.86 15.52
N PRO A 809 46.12 31.79 15.89
CA PRO A 809 46.46 32.98 16.68
C PRO A 809 46.70 32.62 18.16
N PRO A 810 47.48 33.41 18.92
CA PRO A 810 47.91 33.04 20.27
C PRO A 810 46.81 33.25 21.31
N SER A 811 46.64 32.24 22.17
CA SER A 811 45.88 32.32 23.42
C SER A 811 46.66 33.13 24.46
N LYS A 812 46.00 34.10 25.11
CA LYS A 812 46.56 34.83 26.26
C LYS A 812 46.73 33.89 27.45
N SER A 813 47.91 33.96 28.06
CA SER A 813 48.29 33.32 29.31
C SER A 813 47.73 34.07 30.52
N ALA A 814 47.34 33.32 31.55
CA ALA A 814 47.34 33.80 32.93
C ALA A 814 47.84 32.67 33.86
N THR A 815 49.13 32.83 34.19
CA THR A 815 49.74 32.63 35.52
C THR A 815 49.72 31.25 36.20
N ALA A 816 50.93 30.70 36.33
CA ALA A 816 51.36 29.67 37.28
C ALA A 816 51.60 30.28 38.68
N PRO A 817 52.13 29.49 39.63
CA PRO A 817 53.58 29.62 39.88
C PRO A 817 54.40 28.39 39.47
#